data_AF-A0AAU9U2T3-F1
#
_entry.id   AF-A0AAU9U2T3-F1
#
_cell.length_a   1.000
_cell.length_b   1.000
_cell.length_c   1.000
_cell.angle_alpha   90.00
_cell.angle_beta   90.00
_cell.angle_gamma   90.00
#
_symmetry.space_group_name_H-M   'P 1'
#
loop_
_entity.id
_entity.type
_entity.pdbx_description
1 polymer ?
#
loop_
_entity_poly.entity_id
_entity_poly.type
_entity_poly.pdbx_seq_one_letter_code
_entity_poly.pdbx_strand_id
1 'polypeptide(L)'
;MRAFLAEDNVCAQNLLKLVSHGNAILAEILRLKDHIPKVFSLNSKEIQQQYQDVIMDFSYFKISEVQDKKINSNSKLQDLDDDLKEKYLELITRFYLLFENIYQYIVDLNAFVEQLHDGAFIQQTIETVMRDIEGKQLLCESLYLYGAMLLLCDLYIPGSVRERLLVAFYRYSTNQSQSNIDDVCKLLRETGYNQQQSKRPTDYPVEYFSRVPINNDFIEKVVGKLRSEDIYNQLAVYTIPEHQASALATQASMLAVCLFFTPHYLHNDTTKMREIVDKFFPCNWITPIYMGVTMNIIDYWENFKAAKNSLNNTCNGKIVKEIYSKRGDAVQLLINKTRLLLKEGTLTDDFVLDNIGKIINVILNCNHVLRWLLLHNSDAIFFDNNKKSKQLKELVIKESNYDPLKLLELLISTAELELKIRESLKSVLESRSNNWNKNKQLALEAITNLSQLFSGANPYTKVTENEQLKLWFEKIGKQISSLNEPITSKAVKSVTQLIQVLDNVEEFHGIKTTSTVVQFLSESKGALKNLLRVASLKEDSLVTLETVADFSYAWCTIDLYTTYMQDSIKNNPAVTSRLRALFIKLASAMEIPLLRINQAQSDDLVSVSQYYSSELIKYIQKVLQIIPEMVFNIVEKIIELQTWTIKEVPTRIEKEKLREYAQLDHRMEVAKLTHSASTFTTGILDMRSTLVGVIRVDPAQLLEEGLLKELDRHISQKFFEFIEPQVKKPNNLVPRLQKLAESMDGYKRSLEYIQDYINIHGLRIWQKQVSAIINQSVAKEISIRKGVSLYGPSAGFMGSLARQAAQLTDARICVYINISAAWFDLKNHNEVVNTKTFAKLNNAIGVVGLHGLDVLYGHMIKNQLQNVQSIFRSSTDKLSLSNVDINDLDQVIMKGHKIFQQLSDVIVLIGTLQLLRKHIAFQLNTSCKFDSAHLEASLRTMNESLLNEIKKSCKTESKSIPVAFMRSVEEYLIRCGINEPFDKIYLKNAHELVNSDMGRIMATMLIAQLPKLQICLNTGDLITKKPGENIDGFPLLVGIYTLLRQSKTENIEIFIDFLCKYTKSMTFTKLKSAEPITEGLLIVRMLQLFCETFNYSFDKLEDKLPIILLTHAPPK
;
A
#
# COMPACT_ATOMS: atom_id res chain seq x y z
N MET A 1 -34.54 26.34 -24.42
CA MET A 1 -34.40 24.95 -24.90
C MET A 1 -34.38 24.07 -23.65
N ARG A 2 -35.16 22.99 -23.60
CA ARG A 2 -34.97 21.99 -22.53
C ARG A 2 -33.56 21.43 -22.67
N ALA A 3 -32.83 21.29 -21.56
CA ALA A 3 -31.51 20.66 -21.57
C ALA A 3 -31.65 19.23 -22.09
N PHE A 4 -30.77 18.80 -22.99
CA PHE A 4 -30.87 17.46 -23.57
C PHE A 4 -30.75 16.38 -22.49
N LEU A 5 -29.89 16.61 -21.48
CA LEU A 5 -29.69 15.78 -20.30
C LEU A 5 -30.77 15.93 -19.20
N ALA A 6 -31.92 16.52 -19.48
CA ALA A 6 -33.00 16.58 -18.49
C ALA A 6 -33.50 15.17 -18.12
N GLU A 7 -33.97 14.99 -16.87
CA GLU A 7 -34.42 13.69 -16.35
C GLU A 7 -35.62 13.11 -17.13
N ASP A 8 -36.40 13.96 -17.79
CA ASP A 8 -37.55 13.57 -18.61
C ASP A 8 -37.16 13.00 -19.98
N ASN A 9 -35.90 13.16 -20.42
CA ASN A 9 -35.41 12.65 -21.69
C ASN A 9 -34.77 11.26 -21.55
N VAL A 10 -35.61 10.22 -21.62
CA VAL A 10 -35.20 8.80 -21.50
C VAL A 10 -34.08 8.42 -22.48
N CYS A 11 -34.11 8.94 -23.71
CA CYS A 11 -33.07 8.70 -24.70
C CYS A 11 -31.69 9.21 -24.23
N ALA A 12 -31.66 10.44 -23.71
CA ALA A 12 -30.42 11.04 -23.21
C ALA A 12 -29.91 10.33 -21.95
N GLN A 13 -30.82 9.94 -21.05
CA GLN A 13 -30.45 9.21 -19.83
C GLN A 13 -29.89 7.82 -20.14
N ASN A 14 -30.48 7.08 -21.09
CA ASN A 14 -29.95 5.77 -21.50
C ASN A 14 -28.55 5.88 -22.11
N LEU A 15 -28.34 6.86 -23.00
CA LEU A 15 -27.02 7.11 -23.59
C LEU A 15 -25.99 7.55 -22.54
N LEU A 16 -26.37 8.44 -21.63
CA LEU A 16 -25.52 8.90 -20.54
C LEU A 16 -25.12 7.75 -19.61
N LYS A 17 -26.06 6.86 -19.25
CA LYS A 17 -25.79 5.65 -18.47
C LYS A 17 -24.82 4.71 -19.17
N LEU A 18 -24.97 4.53 -20.49
CA LEU A 18 -24.05 3.71 -21.28
C LEU A 18 -22.63 4.29 -21.25
N VAL A 19 -22.45 5.58 -21.52
CA VAL A 19 -21.14 6.25 -21.48
C VAL A 19 -20.54 6.26 -20.06
N SER A 20 -21.38 6.44 -19.03
CA SER A 20 -20.97 6.31 -17.62
C SER A 20 -20.44 4.91 -17.32
N HIS A 21 -21.18 3.87 -17.72
CA HIS A 21 -20.78 2.47 -17.55
C HIS A 21 -19.45 2.18 -18.27
N GLY A 22 -19.25 2.75 -19.46
CA GLY A 22 -17.99 2.60 -20.20
C GLY A 22 -16.77 3.16 -19.47
N ASN A 23 -16.91 4.31 -18.80
CA ASN A 23 -15.83 4.84 -17.95
C ASN A 23 -15.56 3.96 -16.72
N ALA A 24 -16.61 3.37 -16.13
CA ALA A 24 -16.46 2.43 -15.02
C ALA A 24 -15.73 1.14 -15.43
N ILE A 25 -16.02 0.58 -16.61
CA ILE A 25 -15.30 -0.59 -17.16
C ILE A 25 -13.81 -0.26 -17.34
N LEU A 26 -13.48 0.88 -17.94
CA LEU A 26 -12.07 1.29 -18.13
C LEU A 26 -11.32 1.41 -16.80
N ALA A 27 -11.96 1.99 -15.78
CA ALA A 27 -11.40 2.06 -14.44
C ALA A 27 -11.17 0.66 -13.85
N GLU A 28 -12.08 -0.29 -14.08
CA GLU A 28 -11.93 -1.68 -13.61
C GLU A 28 -10.81 -2.44 -14.35
N ILE A 29 -10.63 -2.23 -15.67
CA ILE A 29 -9.46 -2.74 -16.42
C ILE A 29 -8.18 -2.24 -15.77
N LEU A 30 -8.10 -0.93 -15.53
CA LEU A 30 -6.92 -0.30 -14.94
C LEU A 30 -6.68 -0.77 -13.50
N ARG A 31 -7.73 -1.09 -12.74
CA ARG A 31 -7.63 -1.63 -11.38
C ARG A 31 -7.12 -3.07 -11.36
N LEU A 32 -7.62 -3.90 -12.27
CA LEU A 32 -7.29 -5.33 -12.31
C LEU A 32 -5.91 -5.61 -12.91
N LYS A 33 -5.34 -4.68 -13.71
CA LYS A 33 -3.99 -4.85 -14.30
C LYS A 33 -2.91 -5.21 -13.27
N ASP A 34 -2.99 -4.64 -12.06
CA ASP A 34 -1.98 -4.82 -11.01
C ASP A 34 -2.25 -6.05 -10.12
N HIS A 35 -3.41 -6.70 -10.31
CA HIS A 35 -3.88 -7.83 -9.52
C HIS A 35 -3.80 -9.16 -10.28
N ILE A 36 -3.21 -9.20 -11.48
CA ILE A 36 -3.04 -10.45 -12.24
C ILE A 36 -2.17 -11.44 -11.44
N PRO A 37 -2.68 -12.65 -11.10
CA PRO A 37 -1.88 -13.62 -10.37
C PRO A 37 -0.67 -14.07 -11.19
N LYS A 38 0.54 -13.91 -10.63
CA LYS A 38 1.81 -14.26 -11.31
C LYS A 38 1.87 -15.71 -11.82
N VAL A 39 1.13 -16.62 -11.18
CA VAL A 39 1.05 -18.03 -11.56
C VAL A 39 0.41 -18.21 -12.94
N PHE A 40 -0.58 -17.37 -13.30
CA PHE A 40 -1.30 -17.44 -14.57
C PHE A 40 -0.50 -16.85 -15.74
N SER A 41 0.52 -16.05 -15.46
CA SER A 41 1.44 -15.55 -16.48
C SER A 41 2.34 -16.65 -17.05
N LEU A 42 2.72 -17.64 -16.23
CA LEU A 42 3.67 -18.72 -16.60
C LEU A 42 4.98 -18.19 -17.23
N ASN A 43 5.49 -17.04 -16.78
CA ASN A 43 6.68 -16.40 -17.37
C ASN A 43 8.02 -17.03 -16.93
N SER A 44 8.03 -17.73 -15.79
CA SER A 44 9.21 -18.39 -15.21
C SER A 44 9.22 -19.89 -15.50
N LYS A 45 10.41 -20.44 -15.79
CA LYS A 45 10.61 -21.90 -15.99
C LYS A 45 10.19 -22.72 -14.76
N GLU A 46 10.40 -22.20 -13.56
CA GLU A 46 10.00 -22.86 -12.30
C GLU A 46 8.48 -22.93 -12.16
N ILE A 47 7.80 -21.83 -12.51
CA ILE A 47 6.33 -21.74 -12.47
C ILE A 47 5.72 -22.63 -13.56
N GLN A 48 6.31 -22.66 -14.76
CA GLN A 48 5.88 -23.56 -15.82
C GLN A 48 5.97 -25.02 -15.38
N GLN A 49 7.11 -25.46 -14.85
CA GLN A 49 7.28 -26.84 -14.39
C GLN A 49 6.29 -27.23 -13.29
N GLN A 50 5.87 -26.28 -12.46
CA GLN A 50 4.98 -26.55 -11.32
C GLN A 50 3.48 -26.48 -11.66
N TYR A 51 3.06 -25.55 -12.54
CA TYR A 51 1.64 -25.21 -12.72
C TYR A 51 1.09 -25.47 -14.13
N GLN A 52 1.94 -25.76 -15.13
CA GLN A 52 1.52 -25.93 -16.53
C GLN A 52 0.55 -27.11 -16.74
N ASP A 53 0.63 -28.14 -15.89
CA ASP A 53 -0.29 -29.28 -15.94
C ASP A 53 -1.70 -28.98 -15.39
N VAL A 54 -1.91 -27.81 -14.78
CA VAL A 54 -3.20 -27.42 -14.17
C VAL A 54 -3.78 -26.16 -14.82
N ILE A 55 -2.93 -25.18 -15.13
CA ILE A 55 -3.32 -23.93 -15.78
C ILE A 55 -3.14 -24.07 -17.29
N MET A 56 -4.26 -24.10 -18.03
CA MET A 56 -4.26 -24.18 -19.50
C MET A 56 -5.01 -23.01 -20.14
N ASP A 57 -4.66 -22.72 -21.40
CA ASP A 57 -5.34 -21.75 -22.26
C ASP A 57 -6.52 -22.40 -23.00
N PHE A 58 -7.06 -21.75 -24.04
CA PHE A 58 -8.22 -22.25 -24.80
C PHE A 58 -8.00 -23.63 -25.45
N SER A 59 -6.78 -24.16 -25.50
CA SER A 59 -6.53 -25.55 -25.87
C SER A 59 -7.26 -26.54 -24.97
N TYR A 60 -7.57 -26.18 -23.71
CA TYR A 60 -8.35 -26.99 -22.77
C TYR A 60 -9.68 -27.44 -23.34
N PHE A 61 -10.42 -26.57 -24.03
CA PHE A 61 -11.75 -26.92 -24.55
C PHE A 61 -11.73 -28.05 -25.58
N LYS A 62 -10.57 -28.36 -26.19
CA LYS A 62 -10.39 -29.49 -27.10
C LYS A 62 -10.08 -30.81 -26.38
N ILE A 63 -9.57 -30.77 -25.15
CA ILE A 63 -9.05 -31.93 -24.40
C ILE A 63 -9.56 -32.01 -22.96
N SER A 64 -10.68 -31.35 -22.65
CA SER A 64 -11.20 -31.16 -21.29
C SER A 64 -11.34 -32.49 -20.52
N GLU A 65 -11.99 -33.49 -21.12
CA GLU A 65 -12.19 -34.80 -20.49
C GLU A 65 -10.90 -35.53 -20.13
N VAL A 66 -9.86 -35.42 -20.98
CA VAL A 66 -8.56 -36.08 -20.75
C VAL A 66 -7.80 -35.36 -19.65
N GLN A 67 -7.85 -34.03 -19.65
CA GLN A 67 -7.13 -33.21 -18.68
C GLN A 67 -7.73 -33.33 -17.28
N ASP A 68 -9.05 -33.30 -17.15
CA ASP A 68 -9.70 -33.43 -15.84
C ASP A 68 -9.51 -34.85 -15.26
N LYS A 69 -9.50 -35.89 -16.11
CA LYS A 69 -9.11 -37.25 -15.68
C LYS A 69 -7.66 -37.29 -15.18
N LYS A 70 -6.73 -36.63 -15.86
CA LYS A 70 -5.32 -36.55 -15.45
C LYS A 70 -5.16 -35.88 -14.07
N ILE A 71 -5.85 -34.77 -13.84
CA ILE A 71 -5.83 -34.04 -12.56
C ILE A 71 -6.44 -34.89 -11.45
N ASN A 72 -7.63 -35.47 -11.68
CA ASN A 72 -8.32 -36.31 -10.69
C ASN A 72 -7.55 -37.62 -10.36
N SER A 73 -6.75 -38.13 -11.30
CA SER A 73 -5.95 -39.34 -11.07
C SER A 73 -4.68 -39.11 -10.25
N ASN A 74 -4.23 -37.85 -10.10
CA ASN A 74 -2.98 -37.51 -9.44
C ASN A 74 -3.22 -36.59 -8.23
N SER A 75 -3.11 -37.15 -7.02
CA SER A 75 -3.28 -36.43 -5.76
C SER A 75 -2.49 -35.12 -5.66
N LYS A 76 -1.26 -35.07 -6.20
CA LYS A 76 -0.44 -33.85 -6.17
C LYS A 76 -0.97 -32.74 -7.07
N LEU A 77 -1.58 -33.09 -8.21
CA LEU A 77 -2.17 -32.12 -9.12
C LEU A 77 -3.52 -31.65 -8.60
N GLN A 78 -4.29 -32.55 -7.98
CA GLN A 78 -5.55 -32.22 -7.32
C GLN A 78 -5.32 -31.24 -6.16
N ASP A 79 -4.36 -31.52 -5.27
CA ASP A 79 -3.95 -30.61 -4.20
C ASP A 79 -3.59 -29.22 -4.73
N LEU A 80 -2.90 -29.17 -5.88
CA LEU A 80 -2.45 -27.91 -6.50
C LEU A 80 -3.60 -27.15 -7.19
N ASP A 81 -4.56 -27.84 -7.79
CA ASP A 81 -5.79 -27.27 -8.36
C ASP A 81 -6.70 -26.70 -7.26
N ASP A 82 -6.87 -27.44 -6.16
CA ASP A 82 -7.62 -26.99 -4.98
C ASP A 82 -6.96 -25.77 -4.31
N ASP A 83 -5.63 -25.78 -4.13
CA ASP A 83 -4.87 -24.64 -3.58
C ASP A 83 -5.03 -23.38 -4.48
N LEU A 84 -5.05 -23.53 -5.81
CA LEU A 84 -5.27 -22.42 -6.74
C LEU A 84 -6.72 -21.90 -6.66
N LYS A 85 -7.70 -22.80 -6.56
CA LYS A 85 -9.11 -22.46 -6.44
C LYS A 85 -9.37 -21.69 -5.15
N GLU A 86 -8.96 -22.20 -4.00
CA GLU A 86 -9.16 -21.53 -2.70
C GLU A 86 -8.52 -20.14 -2.67
N LYS A 87 -7.34 -19.98 -3.30
CA LYS A 87 -6.59 -18.74 -3.25
C LYS A 87 -7.06 -17.68 -4.24
N TYR A 88 -7.53 -18.07 -5.43
CA TYR A 88 -7.75 -17.14 -6.54
C TYR A 88 -9.17 -17.10 -7.10
N LEU A 89 -10.11 -17.94 -6.65
CA LEU A 89 -11.46 -18.01 -7.21
C LEU A 89 -12.21 -16.67 -7.22
N GLU A 90 -12.19 -15.91 -6.12
CA GLU A 90 -12.84 -14.60 -6.05
C GLU A 90 -12.26 -13.62 -7.07
N LEU A 91 -10.93 -13.61 -7.21
CA LEU A 91 -10.22 -12.75 -8.14
C LEU A 91 -10.45 -13.16 -9.59
N ILE A 92 -10.44 -14.46 -9.89
CA ILE A 92 -10.76 -15.01 -11.22
C ILE A 92 -12.19 -14.65 -11.61
N THR A 93 -13.14 -14.76 -10.69
CA THR A 93 -14.55 -14.34 -10.90
C THR A 93 -14.63 -12.86 -11.25
N ARG A 94 -13.87 -12.02 -10.55
CA ARG A 94 -13.81 -10.58 -10.83
C ARG A 94 -13.23 -10.27 -12.23
N PHE A 95 -12.21 -11.01 -12.68
CA PHE A 95 -11.71 -10.91 -14.06
C PHE A 95 -12.78 -11.32 -15.09
N TYR A 96 -13.51 -12.41 -14.84
CA TYR A 96 -14.61 -12.83 -15.71
C TYR A 96 -15.71 -11.76 -15.81
N LEU A 97 -16.14 -11.18 -14.68
CA LEU A 97 -17.15 -10.12 -14.69
C LEU A 97 -16.68 -8.88 -15.49
N LEU A 98 -15.40 -8.51 -15.40
CA LEU A 98 -14.85 -7.45 -16.25
C LEU A 98 -14.99 -7.82 -17.74
N PHE A 99 -14.61 -9.03 -18.10
CA PHE A 99 -14.67 -9.55 -19.47
C PHE A 99 -16.09 -9.60 -20.03
N GLU A 100 -17.04 -10.03 -19.21
CA GLU A 100 -18.47 -10.03 -19.52
C GLU A 100 -19.01 -8.61 -19.68
N ASN A 101 -18.64 -7.67 -18.81
CA ASN A 101 -19.07 -6.28 -18.92
C ASN A 101 -18.57 -5.59 -20.21
N ILE A 102 -17.36 -5.92 -20.69
CA ILE A 102 -16.87 -5.40 -21.99
C ILE A 102 -17.76 -5.90 -23.14
N TYR A 103 -18.17 -7.17 -23.11
CA TYR A 103 -19.08 -7.73 -24.11
C TYR A 103 -20.49 -7.15 -23.98
N GLN A 104 -21.01 -7.03 -22.77
CA GLN A 104 -22.34 -6.49 -22.52
C GLN A 104 -22.44 -5.02 -22.98
N TYR A 105 -21.40 -4.22 -22.76
CA TYR A 105 -21.34 -2.83 -23.22
C TYR A 105 -21.62 -2.69 -24.72
N ILE A 106 -21.02 -3.55 -25.55
CA ILE A 106 -21.21 -3.48 -27.00
C ILE A 106 -22.58 -4.02 -27.43
N VAL A 107 -23.10 -5.04 -26.75
CA VAL A 107 -24.47 -5.53 -26.96
C VAL A 107 -25.48 -4.42 -26.66
N ASP A 108 -25.31 -3.72 -25.53
CA ASP A 108 -26.18 -2.61 -25.12
C ASP A 108 -26.07 -1.41 -26.08
N LEU A 109 -24.86 -1.11 -26.58
CA LEU A 109 -24.65 -0.05 -27.56
C LEU A 109 -25.36 -0.36 -28.89
N ASN A 110 -25.22 -1.60 -29.38
CA ASN A 110 -25.91 -2.03 -30.59
C ASN A 110 -27.44 -1.99 -30.41
N ALA A 111 -27.94 -2.47 -29.27
CA ALA A 111 -29.36 -2.42 -28.95
C ALA A 111 -29.89 -0.97 -28.86
N PHE A 112 -29.11 -0.05 -28.28
CA PHE A 112 -29.45 1.37 -28.23
C PHE A 112 -29.48 2.00 -29.63
N VAL A 113 -28.51 1.67 -30.49
CA VAL A 113 -28.48 2.14 -31.88
C VAL A 113 -29.68 1.59 -32.67
N GLU A 114 -30.06 0.32 -32.49
CA GLU A 114 -31.25 -0.27 -33.10
C GLU A 114 -32.54 0.42 -32.61
N GLN A 115 -32.68 0.67 -31.31
CA GLN A 115 -33.81 1.41 -30.75
C GLN A 115 -33.96 2.82 -31.34
N LEU A 116 -32.84 3.50 -31.66
CA LEU A 116 -32.85 4.80 -32.34
C LEU A 116 -33.26 4.70 -33.81
N HIS A 117 -32.98 3.58 -34.49
CA HIS A 117 -33.42 3.34 -35.87
C HIS A 117 -34.92 2.97 -35.92
N ASP A 118 -35.37 2.14 -34.98
CA ASP A 118 -36.76 1.66 -34.90
C ASP A 118 -37.73 2.70 -34.33
N GLY A 119 -37.22 3.87 -33.92
CA GLY A 119 -38.02 4.97 -33.38
C GLY A 119 -38.62 4.67 -32.01
N ALA A 120 -37.94 3.84 -31.19
CA ALA A 120 -38.38 3.49 -29.85
C ALA A 120 -38.48 4.70 -28.91
N PHE A 121 -37.74 5.77 -29.21
CA PHE A 121 -37.78 7.04 -28.48
C PHE A 121 -38.62 8.08 -29.25
N ILE A 122 -39.60 8.68 -28.57
CA ILE A 122 -40.51 9.67 -29.17
C ILE A 122 -39.69 10.86 -29.69
N GLN A 123 -39.77 11.10 -31.02
CA GLN A 123 -39.10 12.22 -31.71
C GLN A 123 -37.57 12.25 -31.60
N GLN A 124 -36.92 11.13 -31.27
CA GLN A 124 -35.46 11.02 -31.23
C GLN A 124 -34.96 10.01 -32.27
N THR A 125 -34.13 10.48 -33.20
CA THR A 125 -33.34 9.67 -34.15
C THR A 125 -31.86 9.96 -33.95
N ILE A 126 -30.99 9.20 -34.63
CA ILE A 126 -29.55 9.50 -34.61
C ILE A 126 -29.28 10.93 -35.10
N GLU A 127 -30.01 11.43 -36.12
CA GLU A 127 -29.81 12.81 -36.61
C GLU A 127 -30.24 13.86 -35.59
N THR A 128 -31.33 13.64 -34.85
CA THR A 128 -31.79 14.62 -33.85
C THR A 128 -30.84 14.70 -32.67
N VAL A 129 -30.33 13.56 -32.21
CA VAL A 129 -29.33 13.49 -31.12
C VAL A 129 -28.01 14.13 -31.55
N MET A 130 -27.57 13.91 -32.80
CA MET A 130 -26.35 14.52 -33.35
C MET A 130 -26.45 16.04 -33.59
N ARG A 131 -27.65 16.62 -33.57
CA ARG A 131 -27.85 18.08 -33.63
C ARG A 131 -27.65 18.76 -32.27
N ASP A 132 -27.83 18.00 -31.19
CA ASP A 132 -27.61 18.47 -29.84
C ASP A 132 -26.12 18.44 -29.46
N ILE A 133 -25.66 19.40 -28.65
CA ILE A 133 -24.25 19.52 -28.27
C ILE A 133 -23.83 18.40 -27.31
N GLU A 134 -24.69 18.02 -26.37
CA GLU A 134 -24.40 16.95 -25.41
C GLU A 134 -24.62 15.59 -26.06
N GLY A 135 -25.70 15.46 -26.84
CA GLY A 135 -26.01 14.24 -27.59
C GLY A 135 -24.89 13.82 -28.54
N LYS A 136 -24.34 14.75 -29.33
CA LYS A 136 -23.23 14.45 -30.25
C LYS A 136 -21.95 14.02 -29.53
N GLN A 137 -21.65 14.63 -28.38
CA GLN A 137 -20.49 14.25 -27.56
C GLN A 137 -20.64 12.82 -27.05
N LEU A 138 -21.79 12.50 -26.45
CA LEU A 138 -22.04 11.17 -25.87
C LEU A 138 -22.03 10.06 -26.93
N LEU A 139 -22.59 10.28 -28.13
CA LEU A 139 -22.54 9.30 -29.21
C LEU A 139 -21.09 9.05 -29.68
N CYS A 140 -20.28 10.10 -29.80
CA CYS A 140 -18.87 9.94 -30.17
C CYS A 140 -18.07 9.24 -29.06
N GLU A 141 -18.28 9.63 -27.80
CA GLU A 141 -17.66 9.01 -26.63
C GLU A 141 -18.03 7.53 -26.52
N SER A 142 -19.28 7.13 -26.82
CA SER A 142 -19.73 5.75 -26.71
C SER A 142 -18.95 4.77 -27.60
N LEU A 143 -18.69 5.13 -28.86
CA LEU A 143 -17.90 4.31 -29.80
C LEU A 143 -16.41 4.32 -29.42
N TYR A 144 -15.88 5.48 -29.05
CA TYR A 144 -14.50 5.65 -28.61
C TYR A 144 -14.18 4.80 -27.37
N LEU A 145 -15.06 4.83 -26.35
CA LEU A 145 -14.87 4.10 -25.10
C LEU A 145 -14.76 2.59 -25.35
N TYR A 146 -15.58 2.03 -26.25
CA TYR A 146 -15.45 0.62 -26.62
C TYR A 146 -14.08 0.31 -27.25
N GLY A 147 -13.66 1.11 -28.22
CA GLY A 147 -12.33 0.94 -28.83
C GLY A 147 -11.18 1.10 -27.81
N ALA A 148 -11.31 2.03 -26.86
CA ALA A 148 -10.37 2.19 -25.77
C ALA A 148 -10.35 0.96 -24.84
N MET A 149 -11.51 0.38 -24.48
CA MET A 149 -11.59 -0.84 -23.67
C MET A 149 -10.84 -1.99 -24.32
N LEU A 150 -11.05 -2.21 -25.62
CA LEU A 150 -10.37 -3.28 -26.35
C LEU A 150 -8.85 -3.09 -26.32
N LEU A 151 -8.37 -1.90 -26.67
CA LEU A 151 -6.93 -1.58 -26.69
C LEU A 151 -6.28 -1.71 -25.31
N LEU A 152 -6.92 -1.16 -24.26
CA LEU A 152 -6.38 -1.20 -22.91
C LEU A 152 -6.43 -2.61 -22.32
N CYS A 153 -7.48 -3.38 -22.61
CA CYS A 153 -7.60 -4.78 -22.18
C CYS A 153 -6.44 -5.61 -22.74
N ASP A 154 -6.15 -5.49 -24.05
CA ASP A 154 -5.07 -6.26 -24.69
C ASP A 154 -3.66 -5.77 -24.31
N LEU A 155 -3.53 -4.48 -23.97
CA LEU A 155 -2.28 -3.91 -23.45
C LEU A 155 -1.94 -4.44 -22.05
N TYR A 156 -2.91 -4.40 -21.12
CA TYR A 156 -2.65 -4.66 -19.71
C TYR A 156 -2.88 -6.11 -19.30
N ILE A 157 -3.74 -6.85 -20.02
CA ILE A 157 -4.04 -8.24 -19.75
C ILE A 157 -3.68 -9.05 -21.02
N PRO A 158 -2.47 -9.64 -21.09
CA PRO A 158 -2.01 -10.35 -22.27
C PRO A 158 -2.97 -11.47 -22.69
N GLY A 159 -3.14 -11.69 -24.01
CA GLY A 159 -4.06 -12.68 -24.57
C GLY A 159 -3.98 -14.06 -23.91
N SER A 160 -2.80 -14.67 -23.87
CA SER A 160 -2.58 -15.97 -23.18
C SER A 160 -3.02 -15.99 -21.70
N VAL A 161 -2.92 -14.86 -20.98
CA VAL A 161 -3.39 -14.76 -19.58
C VAL A 161 -4.92 -14.66 -19.53
N ARG A 162 -5.54 -13.89 -20.42
CA ARG A 162 -7.00 -13.79 -20.54
C ARG A 162 -7.62 -15.17 -20.78
N GLU A 163 -7.06 -15.93 -21.73
CA GLU A 163 -7.53 -17.28 -22.04
C GLU A 163 -7.43 -18.23 -20.83
N ARG A 164 -6.29 -18.22 -20.12
CA ARG A 164 -6.09 -19.06 -18.92
C ARG A 164 -7.03 -18.70 -17.78
N LEU A 165 -7.30 -17.41 -17.57
CA LEU A 165 -8.24 -16.95 -16.54
C LEU A 165 -9.67 -17.37 -16.87
N LEU A 166 -10.09 -17.25 -18.13
CA LEU A 166 -11.39 -17.70 -18.61
C LEU A 166 -11.56 -19.22 -18.47
N VAL A 167 -10.52 -20.00 -18.80
CA VAL A 167 -10.53 -21.47 -18.64
C VAL A 167 -10.58 -21.86 -17.16
N ALA A 168 -9.80 -21.22 -16.30
CA ALA A 168 -9.85 -21.49 -14.87
C ALA A 168 -11.20 -21.11 -14.25
N PHE A 169 -11.80 -20.00 -14.69
CA PHE A 169 -13.16 -19.64 -14.30
C PHE A 169 -14.16 -20.71 -14.71
N TYR A 170 -14.09 -21.17 -15.97
CA TYR A 170 -14.94 -22.25 -16.49
C TYR A 170 -14.78 -23.56 -15.70
N ARG A 171 -13.54 -23.95 -15.35
CA ARG A 171 -13.26 -25.18 -14.58
C ARG A 171 -13.78 -25.09 -13.13
N TYR A 172 -13.62 -23.95 -12.47
CA TYR A 172 -13.96 -23.81 -11.05
C TYR A 172 -15.43 -23.50 -10.78
N SER A 173 -16.14 -22.91 -11.75
CA SER A 173 -17.53 -22.47 -11.62
C SER A 173 -18.49 -23.49 -12.24
N THR A 174 -18.81 -24.55 -11.49
CA THR A 174 -19.62 -25.69 -11.99
C THR A 174 -21.15 -25.47 -11.98
N ASN A 175 -21.64 -24.31 -11.53
CA ASN A 175 -23.04 -24.13 -11.11
C ASN A 175 -23.80 -22.93 -11.72
N GLN A 176 -23.34 -22.32 -12.81
CA GLN A 176 -24.14 -21.29 -13.49
C GLN A 176 -24.21 -21.57 -14.99
N SER A 177 -25.42 -21.85 -15.46
CA SER A 177 -25.80 -21.77 -16.86
C SER A 177 -25.65 -20.32 -17.33
N GLN A 178 -24.42 -19.93 -17.66
CA GLN A 178 -24.08 -18.58 -18.12
C GLN A 178 -24.10 -18.58 -19.65
N SER A 179 -25.07 -17.87 -20.22
CA SER A 179 -25.37 -17.86 -21.66
C SER A 179 -24.27 -17.20 -22.53
N ASN A 180 -23.34 -16.45 -21.92
CA ASN A 180 -22.46 -15.53 -22.67
C ASN A 180 -20.98 -15.96 -22.71
N ILE A 181 -20.58 -17.05 -22.03
CA ILE A 181 -19.16 -17.46 -21.92
C ILE A 181 -18.52 -17.64 -23.30
N ASP A 182 -19.23 -18.24 -24.25
CA ASP A 182 -18.69 -18.50 -25.59
C ASP A 182 -18.42 -17.21 -26.37
N ASP A 183 -19.30 -16.21 -26.26
CA ASP A 183 -19.14 -14.94 -26.96
C ASP A 183 -18.09 -14.05 -26.29
N VAL A 184 -17.99 -14.10 -24.96
CA VAL A 184 -16.88 -13.50 -24.21
C VAL A 184 -15.54 -14.13 -24.62
N CYS A 185 -15.48 -15.46 -24.74
CA CYS A 185 -14.28 -16.16 -25.24
C CYS A 185 -13.94 -15.78 -26.68
N LYS A 186 -14.92 -15.61 -27.57
CA LYS A 186 -14.69 -15.15 -28.95
C LYS A 186 -14.11 -13.74 -28.96
N LEU A 187 -14.69 -12.82 -28.19
CA LEU A 187 -14.22 -11.44 -28.11
C LEU A 187 -12.79 -11.38 -27.56
N LEU A 188 -12.48 -12.11 -26.50
CA LEU A 188 -11.21 -11.96 -25.75
C LEU A 188 -10.11 -12.96 -26.12
N ARG A 189 -10.31 -13.78 -27.16
CA ARG A 189 -9.29 -14.67 -27.71
C ARG A 189 -7.97 -13.95 -27.97
N GLU A 190 -6.86 -14.64 -27.81
CA GLU A 190 -5.53 -14.09 -28.09
C GLU A 190 -5.47 -13.46 -29.49
N THR A 191 -5.00 -12.22 -29.55
CA THR A 191 -4.82 -11.44 -30.80
C THR A 191 -3.44 -11.66 -31.40
N GLY A 192 -2.51 -12.26 -30.65
CA GLY A 192 -1.09 -12.35 -31.01
C GLY A 192 -0.31 -11.07 -30.78
N TYR A 193 -0.96 -10.00 -30.31
CA TYR A 193 -0.32 -8.76 -29.88
C TYR A 193 0.36 -8.96 -28.52
N ASN A 194 1.63 -8.53 -28.43
CA ASN A 194 2.37 -8.53 -27.18
C ASN A 194 3.37 -7.37 -27.17
N GLN A 195 3.03 -6.32 -26.42
CA GLN A 195 3.87 -5.12 -26.34
C GLN A 195 5.22 -5.39 -25.64
N GLN A 196 5.26 -6.29 -24.65
CA GLN A 196 6.51 -6.63 -23.94
C GLN A 196 7.53 -7.31 -24.85
N GLN A 197 7.05 -8.04 -25.87
CA GLN A 197 7.89 -8.71 -26.87
C GLN A 197 7.97 -7.93 -28.18
N SER A 198 7.42 -6.71 -28.25
CA SER A 198 7.32 -5.88 -29.45
C SER A 198 6.76 -6.65 -30.66
N LYS A 199 5.76 -7.51 -30.43
CA LYS A 199 5.14 -8.35 -31.44
C LYS A 199 3.76 -7.80 -31.79
N ARG A 200 3.58 -7.36 -33.03
CA ARG A 200 2.30 -6.85 -33.56
C ARG A 200 1.90 -7.61 -34.83
N PRO A 201 0.70 -8.22 -34.87
CA PRO A 201 0.12 -8.78 -36.10
C PRO A 201 -0.16 -7.69 -37.14
N THR A 202 -0.17 -8.05 -38.43
CA THR A 202 -0.36 -7.10 -39.55
C THR A 202 -1.70 -6.38 -39.52
N ASP A 203 -2.75 -7.10 -39.13
CA ASP A 203 -4.15 -6.62 -39.16
C ASP A 203 -4.65 -6.12 -37.80
N TYR A 204 -3.76 -6.01 -36.81
CA TYR A 204 -4.06 -5.46 -35.50
C TYR A 204 -4.04 -3.91 -35.52
N PRO A 205 -5.02 -3.21 -34.91
CA PRO A 205 -6.14 -3.71 -34.10
C PRO A 205 -7.46 -3.96 -34.87
N VAL A 206 -7.47 -3.82 -36.19
CA VAL A 206 -8.70 -3.88 -37.02
C VAL A 206 -9.41 -5.23 -36.90
N GLU A 207 -8.67 -6.34 -36.96
CA GLU A 207 -9.26 -7.68 -36.80
C GLU A 207 -9.93 -7.83 -35.42
N TYR A 208 -9.28 -7.32 -34.37
CA TYR A 208 -9.82 -7.37 -33.01
C TYR A 208 -11.10 -6.54 -32.88
N PHE A 209 -11.13 -5.34 -33.46
CA PHE A 209 -12.30 -4.46 -33.45
C PHE A 209 -13.47 -5.03 -34.26
N SER A 210 -13.18 -5.87 -35.27
CA SER A 210 -14.20 -6.50 -36.13
C SER A 210 -14.89 -7.72 -35.51
N ARG A 211 -14.45 -8.22 -34.35
CA ARG A 211 -14.99 -9.45 -33.73
C ARG A 211 -16.46 -9.34 -33.34
N VAL A 212 -16.93 -8.14 -33.00
CA VAL A 212 -18.35 -7.84 -32.76
C VAL A 212 -18.74 -6.70 -33.70
N PRO A 213 -19.63 -6.95 -34.68
CA PRO A 213 -20.00 -5.93 -35.66
C PRO A 213 -20.85 -4.82 -35.03
N ILE A 214 -20.68 -3.61 -35.55
CA ILE A 214 -21.46 -2.41 -35.20
C ILE A 214 -22.12 -1.92 -36.49
N ASN A 215 -23.29 -1.29 -36.37
CA ASN A 215 -23.97 -0.70 -37.53
C ASN A 215 -23.06 0.33 -38.24
N ASN A 216 -22.79 0.10 -39.53
CA ASN A 216 -21.91 0.94 -40.34
C ASN A 216 -22.43 2.37 -40.51
N ASP A 217 -23.76 2.58 -40.58
CA ASP A 217 -24.34 3.94 -40.68
C ASP A 217 -24.03 4.77 -39.43
N PHE A 218 -24.11 4.15 -38.25
CA PHE A 218 -23.74 4.79 -37.00
C PHE A 218 -22.27 5.19 -36.97
N ILE A 219 -21.37 4.28 -37.38
CA ILE A 219 -19.93 4.56 -37.39
C ILE A 219 -19.61 5.71 -38.38
N GLU A 220 -20.16 5.69 -39.59
CA GLU A 220 -19.96 6.73 -40.60
C GLU A 220 -20.44 8.10 -40.11
N LYS A 221 -21.60 8.17 -39.44
CA LYS A 221 -22.13 9.40 -38.84
C LYS A 221 -21.23 9.93 -37.72
N VAL A 222 -20.74 9.06 -36.83
CA VAL A 222 -19.82 9.44 -35.74
C VAL A 222 -18.49 9.96 -36.29
N VAL A 223 -17.84 9.21 -37.18
CA VAL A 223 -16.56 9.60 -37.79
C VAL A 223 -16.72 10.88 -38.62
N GLY A 224 -17.84 11.00 -39.34
CA GLY A 224 -18.20 12.21 -40.08
C GLY A 224 -18.24 13.46 -39.19
N LYS A 225 -18.93 13.38 -38.05
CA LYS A 225 -19.04 14.48 -37.08
C LYS A 225 -17.71 14.81 -36.40
N LEU A 226 -16.97 13.79 -35.97
CA LEU A 226 -15.62 13.95 -35.42
C LEU A 226 -14.64 14.58 -36.41
N ARG A 227 -14.84 14.42 -37.72
CA ARG A 227 -14.01 15.08 -38.74
C ARG A 227 -14.42 16.53 -38.96
N SER A 228 -15.72 16.81 -39.10
CA SER A 228 -16.22 18.11 -39.59
C SER A 228 -16.32 19.20 -38.52
N GLU A 229 -16.78 18.88 -37.30
CA GLU A 229 -17.13 19.87 -36.28
C GLU A 229 -16.10 19.93 -35.13
N ASP A 230 -16.15 20.98 -34.31
CA ASP A 230 -15.53 21.01 -32.97
C ASP A 230 -16.61 20.62 -31.96
N ILE A 231 -16.57 19.37 -31.47
CA ILE A 231 -17.66 18.84 -30.64
C ILE A 231 -17.63 19.38 -29.19
N TYR A 232 -16.50 19.93 -28.75
CA TYR A 232 -16.31 20.50 -27.42
C TYR A 232 -16.22 22.04 -27.42
N ASN A 233 -16.32 22.69 -28.59
CA ASN A 233 -16.20 24.14 -28.76
C ASN A 233 -14.90 24.74 -28.19
N GLN A 234 -13.80 23.97 -28.19
CA GLN A 234 -12.51 24.40 -27.63
C GLN A 234 -11.80 25.45 -28.50
N LEU A 235 -12.08 25.52 -29.80
CA LEU A 235 -11.47 26.52 -30.68
C LEU A 235 -11.80 27.97 -30.30
N ALA A 236 -12.91 28.21 -29.59
CA ALA A 236 -13.24 29.53 -29.06
C ALA A 236 -12.27 29.99 -27.95
N VAL A 237 -11.65 29.05 -27.24
CA VAL A 237 -10.66 29.30 -26.18
C VAL A 237 -9.26 29.50 -26.77
N TYR A 238 -8.91 28.70 -27.79
CA TYR A 238 -7.60 28.73 -28.44
C TYR A 238 -7.56 29.70 -29.62
N THR A 239 -7.44 30.99 -29.34
CA THR A 239 -7.49 32.04 -30.36
C THR A 239 -6.25 32.13 -31.27
N ILE A 240 -5.16 31.42 -30.94
CA ILE A 240 -3.91 31.41 -31.71
C ILE A 240 -3.92 30.23 -32.67
N PRO A 241 -3.75 30.44 -34.00
CA PRO A 241 -3.83 29.36 -35.00
C PRO A 241 -2.89 28.18 -34.74
N GLU A 242 -1.68 28.43 -34.24
CA GLU A 242 -0.69 27.39 -33.91
C GLU A 242 -1.18 26.42 -32.82
N HIS A 243 -2.19 26.80 -32.03
CA HIS A 243 -2.73 25.99 -30.94
C HIS A 243 -3.93 25.14 -31.34
N GLN A 244 -4.40 25.24 -32.58
CA GLN A 244 -5.58 24.51 -33.08
C GLN A 244 -5.48 23.00 -32.83
N ALA A 245 -4.30 22.41 -33.07
CA ALA A 245 -4.08 20.98 -32.85
C ALA A 245 -4.13 20.58 -31.35
N SER A 246 -3.83 21.51 -30.44
CA SER A 246 -3.97 21.28 -29.00
C SER A 246 -5.42 21.44 -28.54
N ALA A 247 -6.16 22.39 -29.12
CA ALA A 247 -7.60 22.55 -28.88
C ALA A 247 -8.41 21.33 -29.33
N LEU A 248 -7.99 20.67 -30.41
CA LEU A 248 -8.69 19.50 -30.93
C LEU A 248 -8.10 18.18 -30.44
N ALA A 249 -7.21 18.18 -29.45
CA ALA A 249 -6.41 17.00 -29.12
C ALA A 249 -7.22 15.85 -28.50
N THR A 250 -8.23 16.14 -27.67
CA THR A 250 -9.15 15.12 -27.13
C THR A 250 -9.94 14.47 -28.26
N GLN A 251 -10.50 15.29 -29.16
CA GLN A 251 -11.22 14.85 -30.34
C GLN A 251 -10.33 14.06 -31.32
N ALA A 252 -9.08 14.48 -31.52
CA ALA A 252 -8.10 13.78 -32.33
C ALA A 252 -7.83 12.37 -31.79
N SER A 253 -7.75 12.24 -30.46
CA SER A 253 -7.54 10.95 -29.79
C SER A 253 -8.73 10.01 -30.00
N MET A 254 -9.96 10.52 -29.89
CA MET A 254 -11.17 9.74 -30.19
C MET A 254 -11.24 9.33 -31.65
N LEU A 255 -10.93 10.25 -32.56
CA LEU A 255 -10.94 10.00 -33.99
C LEU A 255 -9.91 8.92 -34.38
N ALA A 256 -8.70 8.96 -33.81
CA ALA A 256 -7.67 7.95 -34.06
C ALA A 256 -8.13 6.54 -33.71
N VAL A 257 -8.84 6.37 -32.59
CA VAL A 257 -9.42 5.08 -32.18
C VAL A 257 -10.61 4.70 -33.07
N CYS A 258 -11.52 5.64 -33.35
CA CYS A 258 -12.73 5.36 -34.12
C CYS A 258 -12.42 4.96 -35.57
N LEU A 259 -11.32 5.45 -36.16
CA LEU A 259 -10.89 5.08 -37.51
C LEU A 259 -10.55 3.59 -37.66
N PHE A 260 -10.24 2.87 -36.58
CA PHE A 260 -10.04 1.42 -36.63
C PHE A 260 -11.34 0.64 -36.89
N PHE A 261 -12.51 1.23 -36.62
CA PHE A 261 -13.81 0.67 -37.03
C PHE A 261 -14.12 0.93 -38.52
N THR A 262 -13.40 1.85 -39.18
CA THR A 262 -13.55 2.19 -40.61
C THR A 262 -12.24 2.01 -41.39
N PRO A 263 -11.72 0.77 -41.53
CA PRO A 263 -10.42 0.51 -42.14
C PRO A 263 -10.32 0.98 -43.62
N HIS A 264 -11.45 1.07 -44.33
CA HIS A 264 -11.48 1.55 -45.70
C HIS A 264 -11.06 3.03 -45.82
N TYR A 265 -11.29 3.86 -44.80
CA TYR A 265 -10.78 5.24 -44.77
C TYR A 265 -9.25 5.25 -44.72
N LEU A 266 -8.68 4.41 -43.84
CA LEU A 266 -7.25 4.32 -43.61
C LEU A 266 -6.48 3.77 -44.84
N HIS A 267 -7.06 2.84 -45.59
CA HIS A 267 -6.44 2.25 -46.78
C HIS A 267 -6.68 3.04 -48.08
N ASN A 268 -7.93 3.45 -48.35
CA ASN A 268 -8.37 3.84 -49.69
C ASN A 268 -8.68 5.35 -49.83
N ASP A 269 -9.28 6.00 -48.82
CA ASP A 269 -9.74 7.40 -48.91
C ASP A 269 -8.62 8.42 -48.65
N THR A 270 -7.79 8.66 -49.67
CA THR A 270 -6.67 9.62 -49.59
C THR A 270 -7.08 11.07 -49.30
N THR A 271 -8.24 11.51 -49.78
CA THR A 271 -8.75 12.89 -49.57
C THR A 271 -9.17 13.12 -48.13
N LYS A 272 -10.01 12.22 -47.58
CA LYS A 272 -10.47 12.30 -46.19
C LYS A 272 -9.30 12.16 -45.22
N MET A 273 -8.37 11.22 -45.47
CA MET A 273 -7.21 11.05 -44.60
C MET A 273 -6.27 12.25 -44.62
N ARG A 274 -6.11 12.94 -45.76
CA ARG A 274 -5.34 14.18 -45.82
C ARG A 274 -5.97 15.28 -44.97
N GLU A 275 -7.28 15.49 -45.10
CA GLU A 275 -8.04 16.45 -44.29
C GLU A 275 -7.88 16.16 -42.78
N ILE A 276 -8.03 14.89 -42.38
CA ILE A 276 -7.89 14.47 -40.98
C ILE A 276 -6.47 14.76 -40.47
N VAL A 277 -5.45 14.37 -41.21
CA VAL A 277 -4.05 14.54 -40.79
C VAL A 277 -3.66 16.02 -40.72
N ASP A 278 -4.06 16.84 -41.70
CA ASP A 278 -3.73 18.26 -41.72
C ASP A 278 -4.42 19.02 -40.56
N LYS A 279 -5.66 18.65 -40.23
CA LYS A 279 -6.44 19.29 -39.16
C LYS A 279 -6.04 18.85 -37.75
N PHE A 280 -5.88 17.54 -37.52
CA PHE A 280 -5.72 16.98 -36.18
C PHE A 280 -4.29 16.58 -35.83
N PHE A 281 -3.46 16.22 -36.82
CA PHE A 281 -2.11 15.71 -36.62
C PHE A 281 -1.02 16.53 -37.36
N PRO A 282 -1.00 17.88 -37.26
CA PRO A 282 0.10 18.67 -37.80
C PRO A 282 1.33 18.49 -36.91
N CYS A 283 2.22 17.56 -37.27
CA CYS A 283 3.44 17.22 -36.51
C CYS A 283 3.23 16.74 -35.05
N ASN A 284 2.02 16.30 -34.73
CA ASN A 284 1.66 15.61 -33.49
C ASN A 284 1.35 14.14 -33.83
N TRP A 285 2.34 13.27 -33.74
CA TRP A 285 2.13 11.84 -34.04
C TRP A 285 2.05 10.96 -32.80
N ILE A 286 2.39 11.48 -31.62
CA ILE A 286 2.19 10.81 -30.34
C ILE A 286 0.90 11.33 -29.72
N THR A 287 -0.11 10.45 -29.62
CA THR A 287 -1.46 10.82 -29.20
C THR A 287 -1.88 10.02 -27.96
N PRO A 288 -2.41 10.68 -26.90
CA PRO A 288 -2.91 9.99 -25.71
C PRO A 288 -4.28 9.36 -25.99
N ILE A 289 -4.36 8.04 -26.00
CA ILE A 289 -5.61 7.31 -26.25
C ILE A 289 -6.55 7.42 -25.06
N TYR A 290 -6.08 7.14 -23.84
CA TYR A 290 -6.88 7.21 -22.63
C TYR A 290 -5.96 7.44 -21.42
N MET A 291 -6.24 8.43 -20.57
CA MET A 291 -5.50 8.73 -19.33
C MET A 291 -3.98 8.53 -19.45
N GLY A 292 -3.36 9.25 -20.38
CA GLY A 292 -1.91 9.24 -20.60
C GLY A 292 -1.33 8.00 -21.26
N VAL A 293 -2.15 7.01 -21.65
CA VAL A 293 -1.71 5.89 -22.48
C VAL A 293 -1.48 6.37 -23.91
N THR A 294 -0.22 6.52 -24.31
CA THR A 294 0.18 7.12 -25.59
C THR A 294 0.30 6.11 -26.73
N MET A 295 -0.10 6.51 -27.94
CA MET A 295 0.10 5.75 -29.18
C MET A 295 0.88 6.57 -30.20
N ASN A 296 1.86 5.91 -30.81
CA ASN A 296 2.56 6.43 -31.95
C ASN A 296 1.81 6.10 -33.25
N ILE A 297 1.16 7.12 -33.81
CA ILE A 297 0.31 6.97 -34.99
C ILE A 297 1.15 6.63 -36.24
N ILE A 298 2.42 7.07 -36.33
CA ILE A 298 3.30 6.70 -37.45
C ILE A 298 3.51 5.19 -37.51
N ASP A 299 3.68 4.56 -36.34
CA ASP A 299 3.88 3.12 -36.24
C ASP A 299 2.58 2.35 -36.51
N TYR A 300 1.49 2.80 -35.88
CA TYR A 300 0.19 2.13 -35.97
C TYR A 300 -0.47 2.29 -37.34
N TRP A 301 -0.17 3.37 -38.07
CA TRP A 301 -0.68 3.59 -39.42
C TRP A 301 0.26 3.17 -40.55
N GLU A 302 1.38 2.52 -40.24
CA GLU A 302 2.37 2.09 -41.23
C GLU A 302 1.78 1.15 -42.31
N ASN A 303 0.85 0.27 -41.92
CA ASN A 303 0.19 -0.68 -42.82
C ASN A 303 -0.96 -0.07 -43.64
N PHE A 304 -1.36 1.17 -43.33
CA PHE A 304 -2.49 1.86 -43.96
C PHE A 304 -2.01 2.87 -45.01
N LYS A 305 -2.21 2.55 -46.30
CA LYS A 305 -1.63 3.31 -47.43
C LYS A 305 -2.05 4.79 -47.46
N ALA A 306 -3.35 5.10 -47.34
CA ALA A 306 -3.83 6.49 -47.39
C ALA A 306 -3.39 7.29 -46.15
N ALA A 307 -3.44 6.67 -44.97
CA ALA A 307 -3.01 7.27 -43.72
C ALA A 307 -1.50 7.56 -43.68
N LYS A 308 -0.67 6.57 -44.04
CA LYS A 308 0.80 6.70 -44.14
C LYS A 308 1.22 7.81 -45.10
N ASN A 309 0.61 7.86 -46.30
CA ASN A 309 0.93 8.88 -47.28
C ASN A 309 0.57 10.30 -46.79
N SER A 310 -0.54 10.42 -46.05
CA SER A 310 -0.98 11.71 -45.49
C SER A 310 -0.05 12.18 -44.37
N LEU A 311 0.31 11.29 -43.42
CA LEU A 311 1.27 11.59 -42.35
C LEU A 311 2.66 11.96 -42.87
N ASN A 312 3.10 11.36 -43.97
CA ASN A 312 4.41 11.67 -44.56
C ASN A 312 4.50 13.13 -45.04
N ASN A 313 3.38 13.77 -45.37
CA ASN A 313 3.36 15.17 -45.82
C ASN A 313 3.53 16.14 -44.65
N THR A 314 2.85 15.88 -43.52
CA THR A 314 2.89 16.74 -42.34
C THR A 314 4.11 16.47 -41.46
N CYS A 315 4.45 15.19 -41.22
CA CYS A 315 5.57 14.78 -40.37
C CYS A 315 6.87 14.63 -41.18
N ASN A 316 7.27 15.69 -41.87
CA ASN A 316 8.54 15.75 -42.58
C ASN A 316 9.66 16.35 -41.69
N GLY A 317 10.92 15.95 -41.93
CA GLY A 317 12.03 16.37 -41.08
C GLY A 317 12.29 17.88 -41.02
N LYS A 318 11.89 18.64 -42.06
CA LYS A 318 12.06 20.10 -42.08
C LYS A 318 11.07 20.80 -41.13
N ILE A 319 9.79 20.48 -41.24
CA ILE A 319 8.73 21.06 -40.40
C ILE A 319 8.93 20.64 -38.94
N VAL A 320 9.29 19.38 -38.69
CA VAL A 320 9.59 18.90 -37.33
C VAL A 320 10.78 19.68 -36.74
N LYS A 321 11.86 19.87 -37.49
CA LYS A 321 13.00 20.65 -37.01
C LYS A 321 12.62 22.08 -36.62
N GLU A 322 11.87 22.79 -37.46
CA GLU A 322 11.46 24.17 -37.21
C GLU A 322 10.54 24.30 -35.99
N ILE A 323 9.51 23.46 -35.90
CA ILE A 323 8.50 23.53 -34.83
C ILE A 323 9.13 23.21 -33.47
N TYR A 324 9.95 22.16 -33.39
CA TYR A 324 10.50 21.71 -32.11
C TYR A 324 11.64 22.59 -31.62
N SER A 325 12.43 23.20 -32.52
CA SER A 325 13.40 24.24 -32.15
C SER A 325 12.70 25.47 -31.56
N LYS A 326 11.66 25.98 -32.22
CA LYS A 326 10.86 27.12 -31.71
C LYS A 326 10.28 26.85 -30.31
N ARG A 327 9.77 25.64 -30.09
CA ARG A 327 9.19 25.22 -28.79
C ARG A 327 10.26 25.04 -27.71
N GLY A 328 11.40 24.45 -28.05
CA GLY A 328 12.54 24.29 -27.15
C GLY A 328 13.06 25.65 -26.64
N ASP A 329 13.27 26.59 -27.55
CA ASP A 329 13.76 27.94 -27.22
C ASP A 329 12.76 28.73 -26.36
N ALA A 330 11.45 28.47 -26.51
CA ALA A 330 10.41 29.10 -25.71
C ALA A 330 10.44 28.70 -24.23
N VAL A 331 10.99 27.53 -23.86
CA VAL A 331 10.96 27.00 -22.48
C VAL A 331 11.59 27.99 -21.50
N GLN A 332 12.80 28.47 -21.77
CA GLN A 332 13.50 29.38 -20.85
C GLN A 332 12.79 30.74 -20.74
N LEU A 333 12.21 31.23 -21.84
CA LEU A 333 11.47 32.48 -21.87
C LEU A 333 10.18 32.38 -21.05
N LEU A 334 9.47 31.25 -21.13
CA LEU A 334 8.25 31.00 -20.35
C LEU A 334 8.55 30.80 -18.86
N ILE A 335 9.66 30.16 -18.50
CA ILE A 335 10.13 30.08 -17.09
C ILE A 335 10.35 31.49 -16.53
N ASN A 336 11.01 32.37 -17.28
CA ASN A 336 11.27 33.74 -16.81
C ASN A 336 9.95 34.53 -16.64
N LYS A 337 9.01 34.40 -17.59
CA LYS A 337 7.70 35.07 -17.51
C LYS A 337 6.86 34.57 -16.33
N THR A 338 6.80 33.26 -16.12
CA THR A 338 6.05 32.67 -15.01
C THR A 338 6.64 33.06 -13.66
N ARG A 339 7.97 33.04 -13.51
CA ARG A 339 8.66 33.50 -12.28
C ARG A 339 8.41 34.98 -11.96
N LEU A 340 8.39 35.85 -12.98
CA LEU A 340 8.07 37.27 -12.78
C LEU A 340 6.65 37.47 -12.22
N LEU A 341 5.68 36.70 -12.72
CA LEU A 341 4.32 36.72 -12.21
C LEU A 341 4.23 36.12 -10.80
N LEU A 342 4.98 35.05 -10.53
CA LEU A 342 4.96 34.35 -9.24
C LEU A 342 5.72 35.06 -8.12
N LYS A 343 6.46 36.14 -8.42
CA LYS A 343 7.18 36.91 -7.42
C LYS A 343 6.20 37.47 -6.38
N GLU A 344 6.56 37.34 -5.10
CA GLU A 344 5.72 37.79 -3.99
C GLU A 344 5.28 39.25 -4.16
N GLY A 345 3.99 39.50 -3.89
CA GLY A 345 3.36 40.82 -4.00
C GLY A 345 2.93 41.23 -5.42
N THR A 346 3.18 40.43 -6.45
CA THR A 346 2.80 40.78 -7.84
C THR A 346 1.37 40.37 -8.18
N LEU A 347 0.94 39.16 -7.80
CA LEU A 347 -0.41 38.65 -8.02
C LEU A 347 -1.37 39.12 -6.91
N THR A 348 -1.68 40.41 -6.91
CA THR A 348 -2.80 40.96 -6.12
C THR A 348 -4.11 40.84 -6.88
N ASP A 349 -5.25 40.80 -6.19
CA ASP A 349 -6.57 40.68 -6.83
C ASP A 349 -6.81 41.76 -7.89
N ASP A 350 -6.39 43.01 -7.61
CA ASP A 350 -6.46 44.12 -8.56
C ASP A 350 -5.62 43.87 -9.83
N PHE A 351 -4.40 43.35 -9.67
CA PHE A 351 -3.52 43.06 -10.79
C PHE A 351 -4.07 41.94 -11.68
N VAL A 352 -4.64 40.90 -11.05
CA VAL A 352 -5.28 39.77 -11.74
C VAL A 352 -6.47 40.26 -12.54
N LEU A 353 -7.34 41.10 -11.96
CA LEU A 353 -8.51 41.67 -12.64
C LEU A 353 -8.12 42.51 -13.87
N ASP A 354 -7.06 43.31 -13.77
CA ASP A 354 -6.62 44.17 -14.86
C ASP A 354 -5.89 43.41 -15.99
N ASN A 355 -5.28 42.25 -15.69
CA ASN A 355 -4.40 41.53 -16.63
C ASN A 355 -4.82 40.09 -16.94
N ILE A 356 -6.04 39.67 -16.57
CA ILE A 356 -6.51 38.29 -16.70
C ILE A 356 -6.29 37.69 -18.10
N GLY A 357 -6.61 38.42 -19.16
CA GLY A 357 -6.43 37.94 -20.54
C GLY A 357 -4.96 37.69 -20.89
N LYS A 358 -4.04 38.53 -20.41
CA LYS A 358 -2.60 38.33 -20.63
C LYS A 358 -2.08 37.14 -19.83
N ILE A 359 -2.55 36.97 -18.59
CA ILE A 359 -2.16 35.86 -17.72
C ILE A 359 -2.63 34.53 -18.29
N ILE A 360 -3.90 34.44 -18.71
CA ILE A 360 -4.47 33.24 -19.36
C ILE A 360 -3.67 32.90 -20.62
N ASN A 361 -3.31 33.89 -21.44
CA ASN A 361 -2.47 33.65 -22.63
C ASN A 361 -1.08 33.09 -22.29
N VAL A 362 -0.47 33.51 -21.17
CA VAL A 362 0.80 32.93 -20.71
C VAL A 362 0.60 31.47 -20.29
N ILE A 363 -0.42 31.19 -19.47
CA ILE A 363 -0.75 29.82 -19.03
C ILE A 363 -1.03 28.91 -20.23
N LEU A 364 -1.78 29.40 -21.21
CA LEU A 364 -2.10 28.67 -22.43
C LEU A 364 -0.86 28.34 -23.25
N ASN A 365 0.05 29.30 -23.45
CA ASN A 365 1.34 29.06 -24.11
C ASN A 365 2.18 28.03 -23.34
N CYS A 366 2.22 28.11 -22.01
CA CYS A 366 2.94 27.15 -21.16
C CYS A 366 2.40 25.73 -21.34
N ASN A 367 1.09 25.50 -21.19
CA ASN A 367 0.49 24.17 -21.37
C ASN A 367 0.63 23.65 -22.81
N HIS A 368 0.53 24.52 -23.81
CA HIS A 368 0.74 24.13 -25.22
C HIS A 368 2.16 23.60 -25.45
N VAL A 369 3.19 24.31 -24.97
CA VAL A 369 4.59 23.89 -25.09
C VAL A 369 4.86 22.62 -24.27
N LEU A 370 4.35 22.57 -23.02
CA LEU A 370 4.49 21.40 -22.15
C LEU A 370 3.87 20.14 -22.77
N ARG A 371 2.65 20.22 -23.31
CA ARG A 371 1.96 19.07 -23.94
C ARG A 371 2.80 18.46 -25.04
N TRP A 372 3.35 19.28 -25.92
CA TRP A 372 4.14 18.81 -27.05
C TRP A 372 5.46 18.19 -26.61
N LEU A 373 6.21 18.88 -25.77
CA LEU A 373 7.53 18.43 -25.34
C LEU A 373 7.45 17.18 -24.45
N LEU A 374 6.44 17.08 -23.57
CA LEU A 374 6.24 15.89 -22.74
C LEU A 374 5.88 14.67 -23.60
N LEU A 375 4.93 14.80 -24.52
CA LEU A 375 4.50 13.68 -25.35
C LEU A 375 5.63 13.20 -26.27
N HIS A 376 6.31 14.11 -26.98
CA HIS A 376 7.25 13.74 -28.06
C HIS A 376 8.69 13.47 -27.60
N ASN A 377 9.07 13.82 -26.37
CA ASN A 377 10.33 13.38 -25.77
C ASN A 377 10.18 12.06 -24.97
N SER A 378 8.95 11.63 -24.70
CA SER A 378 8.67 10.37 -24.02
C SER A 378 8.59 9.17 -24.98
N ASP A 379 8.83 7.97 -24.46
CA ASP A 379 8.51 6.74 -25.18
C ASP A 379 6.98 6.55 -25.22
N ALA A 380 6.45 6.29 -26.41
CA ALA A 380 5.04 5.93 -26.55
C ALA A 380 4.78 4.55 -25.94
N ILE A 381 3.60 4.33 -25.36
CA ILE A 381 3.24 3.02 -24.77
C ILE A 381 2.89 2.02 -25.87
N PHE A 382 2.03 2.44 -26.80
CA PHE A 382 1.75 1.74 -28.05
C PHE A 382 2.74 2.21 -29.12
N PHE A 383 3.79 1.43 -29.36
CA PHE A 383 4.81 1.71 -30.37
C PHE A 383 5.25 0.44 -31.12
N ASP A 384 5.83 0.63 -32.31
CA ASP A 384 6.45 -0.41 -33.12
C ASP A 384 7.89 -0.01 -33.45
N ASN A 385 8.76 -0.97 -33.79
CA ASN A 385 10.18 -0.73 -34.08
C ASN A 385 10.41 -0.14 -35.49
N ASN A 386 9.70 0.93 -35.85
CA ASN A 386 9.84 1.59 -37.15
C ASN A 386 11.09 2.49 -37.20
N LYS A 387 11.89 2.36 -38.26
CA LYS A 387 13.10 3.18 -38.48
C LYS A 387 12.77 4.67 -38.60
N LYS A 388 11.67 5.02 -39.28
CA LYS A 388 11.28 6.42 -39.50
C LYS A 388 10.89 7.11 -38.18
N SER A 389 10.14 6.40 -37.34
CA SER A 389 9.74 6.85 -36.01
C SER A 389 10.96 7.16 -35.13
N LYS A 390 11.95 6.26 -35.11
CA LYS A 390 13.22 6.47 -34.38
C LYS A 390 13.99 7.69 -34.88
N GLN A 391 14.11 7.86 -36.20
CA GLN A 391 14.78 9.03 -36.79
C GLN A 391 14.11 10.35 -36.42
N LEU A 392 12.76 10.39 -36.41
CA LEU A 392 12.02 11.58 -35.99
C LEU A 392 12.20 11.87 -34.50
N LYS A 393 12.21 10.84 -33.65
CA LYS A 393 12.47 10.99 -32.22
C LYS A 393 13.86 11.56 -31.95
N GLU A 394 14.90 11.01 -32.59
CA GLU A 394 16.27 11.52 -32.48
C GLU A 394 16.38 12.98 -32.93
N LEU A 395 15.68 13.34 -34.01
CA LEU A 395 15.61 14.71 -34.50
C LEU A 395 14.94 15.64 -33.47
N VAL A 396 13.82 15.23 -32.86
CA VAL A 396 13.11 16.02 -31.84
C VAL A 396 14.02 16.26 -30.62
N ILE A 397 14.69 15.22 -30.12
CA ILE A 397 15.58 15.34 -28.96
C ILE A 397 16.73 16.32 -29.26
N LYS A 398 17.31 16.24 -30.46
CA LYS A 398 18.43 17.09 -30.87
C LYS A 398 18.02 18.55 -31.04
N GLU A 399 16.92 18.82 -31.74
CA GLU A 399 16.54 20.19 -32.13
C GLU A 399 15.79 20.94 -31.01
N SER A 400 15.17 20.23 -30.05
CA SER A 400 14.46 20.86 -28.93
C SER A 400 15.36 21.31 -27.78
N ASN A 401 16.68 21.05 -27.83
CA ASN A 401 17.62 21.27 -26.72
C ASN A 401 17.07 20.72 -25.39
N TYR A 402 16.51 19.50 -25.45
CA TYR A 402 15.74 18.93 -24.36
C TYR A 402 16.55 18.83 -23.05
N ASP A 403 16.07 19.53 -22.03
CA ASP A 403 16.59 19.48 -20.67
C ASP A 403 15.44 19.11 -19.71
N PRO A 404 15.42 17.87 -19.18
CA PRO A 404 14.37 17.40 -18.28
C PRO A 404 14.16 18.29 -17.05
N LEU A 405 15.22 18.89 -16.50
CA LEU A 405 15.15 19.72 -15.29
C LEU A 405 14.50 21.07 -15.58
N LYS A 406 14.83 21.69 -16.73
CA LYS A 406 14.17 22.94 -17.16
C LYS A 406 12.70 22.71 -17.49
N LEU A 407 12.37 21.59 -18.14
CA LEU A 407 10.99 21.27 -18.46
C LEU A 407 10.17 21.00 -17.18
N LEU A 408 10.76 20.30 -16.20
CA LEU A 408 10.16 20.09 -14.88
C LEU A 408 9.94 21.43 -14.15
N GLU A 409 10.90 22.34 -14.18
CA GLU A 409 10.76 23.67 -13.56
C GLU A 409 9.67 24.51 -14.24
N LEU A 410 9.54 24.44 -15.58
CA LEU A 410 8.43 25.07 -16.30
C LEU A 410 7.09 24.46 -15.88
N LEU A 411 7.01 23.14 -15.75
CA LEU A 411 5.81 22.42 -15.33
C LEU A 411 5.38 22.83 -13.91
N ILE A 412 6.32 22.85 -12.96
CA ILE A 412 6.06 23.27 -11.57
C ILE A 412 5.61 24.74 -11.53
N SER A 413 6.31 25.63 -12.23
CA SER A 413 5.97 27.06 -12.25
C SER A 413 4.60 27.32 -12.91
N THR A 414 4.25 26.54 -13.95
CA THR A 414 2.95 26.63 -14.60
C THR A 414 1.83 26.17 -13.67
N ALA A 415 2.01 25.02 -12.99
CA ALA A 415 1.03 24.52 -12.02
C ALA A 415 0.85 25.47 -10.83
N GLU A 416 1.93 26.09 -10.35
CA GLU A 416 1.88 27.09 -9.28
C GLU A 416 1.09 28.34 -9.70
N LEU A 417 1.32 28.84 -10.92
CA LEU A 417 0.60 29.98 -11.46
C LEU A 417 -0.89 29.67 -11.65
N GLU A 418 -1.22 28.51 -12.21
CA GLU A 418 -2.61 28.05 -12.37
C GLU A 418 -3.35 27.98 -11.02
N LEU A 419 -2.70 27.42 -10.00
CA LEU A 419 -3.30 27.29 -8.67
C LEU A 419 -3.57 28.65 -8.04
N LYS A 420 -2.57 29.55 -8.03
CA LYS A 420 -2.72 30.91 -7.46
C LYS A 420 -3.81 31.70 -8.18
N ILE A 421 -3.85 31.66 -9.51
CA ILE A 421 -4.87 32.36 -10.30
C ILE A 421 -6.26 31.76 -10.06
N ARG A 422 -6.38 30.42 -9.98
CA ARG A 422 -7.66 29.76 -9.67
C ARG A 422 -8.18 30.17 -8.29
N GLU A 423 -7.32 30.19 -7.28
CA GLU A 423 -7.67 30.60 -5.91
C GLU A 423 -8.09 32.07 -5.86
N SER A 424 -7.33 32.98 -6.51
CA SER A 424 -7.71 34.40 -6.61
C SER A 424 -9.04 34.60 -7.33
N LEU A 425 -9.27 33.93 -8.48
CA LEU A 425 -10.52 34.07 -9.22
C LEU A 425 -11.73 33.55 -8.44
N LYS A 426 -11.60 32.43 -7.72
CA LYS A 426 -12.66 31.91 -6.83
C LYS A 426 -12.99 32.89 -5.70
N SER A 427 -11.96 33.40 -5.01
CA SER A 427 -12.12 34.40 -3.94
C SER A 427 -12.84 35.67 -4.43
N VAL A 428 -12.44 36.18 -5.60
CA VAL A 428 -13.04 37.39 -6.20
C VAL A 428 -14.47 37.13 -6.70
N LEU A 429 -14.77 35.93 -7.19
CA LEU A 429 -16.13 35.53 -7.58
C LEU A 429 -17.08 35.40 -6.37
N GLU A 430 -16.64 34.75 -5.30
CA GLU A 430 -17.42 34.59 -4.07
C GLU A 430 -17.71 35.94 -3.40
N SER A 431 -16.75 36.87 -3.45
CA SER A 431 -16.90 38.22 -2.89
C SER A 431 -17.50 39.24 -3.86
N ARG A 432 -17.92 38.84 -5.06
CA ARG A 432 -18.33 39.73 -6.15
C ARG A 432 -19.47 40.69 -5.77
N SER A 433 -20.56 40.16 -5.22
CA SER A 433 -21.75 40.97 -4.83
C SER A 433 -21.42 41.93 -3.68
N ASN A 434 -20.66 41.45 -2.69
CA ASN A 434 -20.23 42.25 -1.55
C ASN A 434 -19.32 43.41 -2.01
N ASN A 435 -18.35 43.14 -2.89
CA ASN A 435 -17.46 44.15 -3.44
C ASN A 435 -18.20 45.13 -4.35
N TRP A 436 -19.19 44.67 -5.12
CA TRP A 436 -20.06 45.54 -5.90
C TRP A 436 -20.82 46.53 -5.01
N ASN A 437 -21.50 46.04 -3.98
CA ASN A 437 -22.29 46.90 -3.09
C ASN A 437 -21.41 47.86 -2.28
N LYS A 438 -20.27 47.39 -1.76
CA LYS A 438 -19.31 48.23 -1.03
C LYS A 438 -18.75 49.36 -1.88
N ASN A 439 -18.29 49.06 -3.10
CA ASN A 439 -17.75 50.11 -3.99
C ASN A 439 -18.85 51.04 -4.51
N LYS A 440 -20.07 50.56 -4.72
CA LYS A 440 -21.24 51.40 -5.03
C LYS A 440 -21.51 52.39 -3.89
N GLN A 441 -21.50 51.93 -2.65
CA GLN A 441 -21.71 52.78 -1.48
C GLN A 441 -20.59 53.83 -1.33
N LEU A 442 -19.33 53.42 -1.45
CA LEU A 442 -18.18 54.35 -1.40
C LEU A 442 -18.24 55.42 -2.48
N ALA A 443 -18.60 55.05 -3.72
CA ALA A 443 -18.76 56.01 -4.81
C ALA A 443 -19.91 56.99 -4.53
N LEU A 444 -21.00 56.51 -3.95
CA LEU A 444 -22.19 57.30 -3.63
C LEU A 444 -21.92 58.25 -2.45
N GLU A 445 -21.22 57.80 -1.41
CA GLU A 445 -20.77 58.64 -0.29
C GLU A 445 -19.83 59.75 -0.77
N ALA A 446 -18.82 59.43 -1.58
CA ALA A 446 -17.88 60.42 -2.13
C ALA A 446 -18.58 61.49 -2.99
N ILE A 447 -19.54 61.09 -3.84
CA ILE A 447 -20.30 62.04 -4.67
C ILE A 447 -21.31 62.86 -3.86
N THR A 448 -21.90 62.28 -2.81
CA THR A 448 -22.79 63.00 -1.90
C THR A 448 -22.00 64.06 -1.12
N ASN A 449 -20.80 63.71 -0.65
CA ASN A 449 -19.88 64.66 0.00
C ASN A 449 -19.43 65.77 -0.96
N LEU A 450 -19.17 65.46 -2.24
CA LEU A 450 -18.89 66.45 -3.28
C LEU A 450 -20.08 67.41 -3.50
N SER A 451 -21.31 66.87 -3.59
CA SER A 451 -22.51 67.71 -3.69
C SER A 451 -22.66 68.66 -2.50
N GLN A 452 -22.43 68.17 -1.27
CA GLN A 452 -22.51 68.97 -0.05
C GLN A 452 -21.43 70.06 0.01
N LEU A 453 -20.21 69.80 -0.46
CA LEU A 453 -19.13 70.80 -0.50
C LEU A 453 -19.46 72.02 -1.37
N PHE A 454 -20.18 71.84 -2.48
CA PHE A 454 -20.59 72.94 -3.37
C PHE A 454 -21.91 73.62 -2.95
N SER A 455 -22.57 73.14 -1.89
CA SER A 455 -23.87 73.64 -1.39
C SER A 455 -23.77 74.84 -0.44
N GLY A 456 -22.56 75.29 -0.08
CA GLY A 456 -22.35 76.42 0.83
C GLY A 456 -22.60 76.13 2.33
N ALA A 457 -23.06 74.92 2.69
CA ALA A 457 -23.46 74.58 4.06
C ALA A 457 -22.31 74.35 5.06
N ASN A 458 -21.06 74.19 4.58
CA ASN A 458 -19.89 73.91 5.44
C ASN A 458 -19.00 75.16 5.60
N PRO A 459 -18.96 75.80 6.79
CA PRO A 459 -18.24 77.07 7.01
C PRO A 459 -16.70 76.94 7.03
N TYR A 460 -16.15 75.73 7.06
CA TYR A 460 -14.71 75.47 7.22
C TYR A 460 -13.94 75.20 5.92
N THR A 461 -14.61 75.16 4.76
CA THR A 461 -14.01 74.80 3.46
C THR A 461 -13.93 76.00 2.52
N LYS A 462 -12.73 76.30 1.98
CA LYS A 462 -12.45 77.42 1.05
C LYS A 462 -12.99 77.19 -0.38
N VAL A 463 -14.18 76.60 -0.54
CA VAL A 463 -14.77 76.29 -1.85
C VAL A 463 -15.89 77.29 -2.15
N THR A 464 -15.86 77.91 -3.34
CA THR A 464 -16.93 78.80 -3.80
C THR A 464 -18.21 78.02 -4.08
N GLU A 465 -19.33 78.47 -3.52
CA GLU A 465 -20.66 77.88 -3.75
C GLU A 465 -20.99 77.85 -5.25
N ASN A 466 -21.45 76.69 -5.74
CA ASN A 466 -21.81 76.52 -7.14
C ASN A 466 -23.01 75.57 -7.27
N GLU A 467 -24.19 76.16 -7.43
CA GLU A 467 -25.47 75.45 -7.50
C GLU A 467 -25.57 74.50 -8.72
N GLN A 468 -24.91 74.84 -9.82
CA GLN A 468 -24.90 74.00 -11.02
C GLN A 468 -24.09 72.71 -10.79
N LEU A 469 -22.92 72.80 -10.16
CA LEU A 469 -22.10 71.62 -9.83
C LEU A 469 -22.78 70.73 -8.78
N LYS A 470 -23.47 71.33 -7.80
CA LYS A 470 -24.27 70.60 -6.80
C LYS A 470 -25.35 69.73 -7.46
N LEU A 471 -26.23 70.33 -8.25
CA LEU A 471 -27.32 69.62 -8.95
C LEU A 471 -26.76 68.54 -9.90
N TRP A 472 -25.59 68.78 -10.48
CA TRP A 472 -24.90 67.84 -11.33
C TRP A 472 -24.38 66.62 -10.57
N PHE A 473 -23.68 66.80 -9.44
CA PHE A 473 -23.23 65.69 -8.59
C PHE A 473 -24.41 64.90 -8.00
N GLU A 474 -25.53 65.55 -7.63
CA GLU A 474 -26.76 64.85 -7.21
C GLU A 474 -27.35 63.98 -8.33
N LYS A 475 -27.29 64.45 -9.58
CA LYS A 475 -27.75 63.67 -10.75
C LYS A 475 -26.86 62.45 -10.96
N ILE A 476 -25.55 62.58 -10.78
CA ILE A 476 -24.61 61.45 -10.82
C ILE A 476 -24.86 60.48 -9.66
N GLY A 477 -25.10 60.98 -8.45
CA GLY A 477 -25.47 60.16 -7.30
C GLY A 477 -26.73 59.33 -7.56
N LYS A 478 -27.76 59.92 -8.18
CA LYS A 478 -28.97 59.19 -8.62
C LYS A 478 -28.65 58.11 -9.67
N GLN A 479 -27.76 58.39 -10.63
CA GLN A 479 -27.33 57.40 -11.63
C GLN A 479 -26.51 56.26 -11.03
N ILE A 480 -25.71 56.51 -9.99
CA ILE A 480 -24.99 55.45 -9.26
C ILE A 480 -25.97 54.62 -8.43
N SER A 481 -26.94 55.26 -7.79
CA SER A 481 -27.95 54.57 -6.98
C SER A 481 -28.78 53.56 -7.78
N SER A 482 -29.01 53.83 -9.08
CA SER A 482 -29.80 52.96 -9.97
C SER A 482 -29.05 51.74 -10.51
N LEU A 483 -27.76 51.58 -10.19
CA LEU A 483 -26.97 50.39 -10.54
C LEU A 483 -27.39 49.20 -9.66
N ASN A 484 -28.29 48.35 -10.17
CA ASN A 484 -28.82 47.19 -9.44
C ASN A 484 -28.25 45.86 -9.97
N GLU A 485 -28.28 44.81 -9.15
CA GLU A 485 -28.02 43.43 -9.57
C GLU A 485 -29.27 42.84 -10.26
N PRO A 486 -29.11 42.03 -11.34
CA PRO A 486 -27.86 41.50 -11.90
C PRO A 486 -27.07 42.51 -12.73
N ILE A 487 -25.73 42.39 -12.72
CA ILE A 487 -24.81 43.25 -13.49
C ILE A 487 -25.08 43.06 -14.98
N THR A 488 -25.73 44.05 -15.61
CA THR A 488 -26.03 44.02 -17.05
C THR A 488 -24.99 44.78 -17.86
N SER A 489 -24.88 44.47 -19.17
CA SER A 489 -24.04 45.23 -20.11
C SER A 489 -24.38 46.73 -20.17
N LYS A 490 -25.63 47.09 -19.85
CA LYS A 490 -26.07 48.48 -19.70
C LYS A 490 -25.45 49.14 -18.47
N ALA A 491 -25.45 48.46 -17.32
CA ALA A 491 -24.81 48.96 -16.10
C ALA A 491 -23.31 49.21 -16.30
N VAL A 492 -22.60 48.31 -17.00
CA VAL A 492 -21.19 48.50 -17.36
C VAL A 492 -20.97 49.76 -18.18
N LYS A 493 -21.76 49.96 -19.25
CA LYS A 493 -21.69 51.17 -20.09
C LYS A 493 -21.97 52.44 -19.29
N SER A 494 -22.95 52.42 -18.39
CA SER A 494 -23.26 53.55 -17.52
C SER A 494 -22.10 53.88 -16.56
N VAL A 495 -21.46 52.87 -15.95
CA VAL A 495 -20.27 53.08 -15.11
C VAL A 495 -19.11 53.66 -15.91
N THR A 496 -18.85 53.17 -17.13
CA THR A 496 -17.80 53.73 -18.00
C THR A 496 -18.06 55.19 -18.37
N GLN A 497 -19.32 55.53 -18.69
CA GLN A 497 -19.72 56.91 -18.95
C GLN A 497 -19.54 57.79 -17.72
N LEU A 498 -19.92 57.32 -16.53
CA LEU A 498 -19.73 58.06 -15.27
C LEU A 498 -18.24 58.37 -15.01
N ILE A 499 -17.34 57.41 -15.27
CA ILE A 499 -15.89 57.64 -15.13
C ILE A 499 -15.41 58.73 -16.11
N GLN A 500 -15.77 58.63 -17.40
CA GLN A 500 -15.39 59.64 -18.40
C GLN A 500 -15.94 61.03 -18.06
N VAL A 501 -17.17 61.07 -17.55
CA VAL A 501 -17.84 62.30 -17.12
C VAL A 501 -17.11 62.94 -15.94
N LEU A 502 -16.63 62.14 -14.98
CA LEU A 502 -15.80 62.62 -13.85
C LEU A 502 -14.37 63.01 -14.27
N ASP A 503 -13.81 62.40 -15.33
CA ASP A 503 -12.53 62.79 -15.92
C ASP A 503 -12.61 64.17 -16.56
N ASN A 504 -13.65 64.44 -17.34
CA ASN A 504 -13.87 65.75 -17.96
C ASN A 504 -14.08 66.87 -16.93
N VAL A 505 -14.64 66.56 -15.75
CA VAL A 505 -14.84 67.55 -14.68
C VAL A 505 -13.54 67.88 -13.93
N GLU A 506 -12.59 66.96 -13.88
CA GLU A 506 -11.26 67.26 -13.32
C GLU A 506 -10.50 68.29 -14.18
N GLU A 507 -10.85 68.44 -15.46
CA GLU A 507 -10.24 69.41 -16.38
C GLU A 507 -10.83 70.83 -16.29
N PHE A 508 -11.97 71.03 -15.59
CA PHE A 508 -12.56 72.36 -15.41
C PHE A 508 -11.69 73.28 -14.52
N HIS A 509 -11.52 74.53 -14.95
CA HIS A 509 -10.74 75.54 -14.22
C HIS A 509 -11.32 75.80 -12.81
N GLY A 510 -10.52 75.59 -11.76
CA GLY A 510 -10.88 75.84 -10.35
C GLY A 510 -11.10 74.59 -9.48
N ILE A 511 -11.22 73.39 -10.08
CA ILE A 511 -11.42 72.13 -9.33
C ILE A 511 -10.07 71.54 -8.86
N LYS A 512 -9.00 71.70 -9.65
CA LYS A 512 -7.64 71.25 -9.31
C LYS A 512 -7.00 72.01 -8.14
N THR A 513 -7.49 73.20 -7.80
CA THR A 513 -6.90 74.05 -6.76
C THR A 513 -7.30 73.64 -5.34
N THR A 514 -8.32 72.79 -5.17
CA THR A 514 -8.81 72.35 -3.85
C THR A 514 -8.51 70.86 -3.63
N SER A 515 -7.60 70.54 -2.70
CA SER A 515 -7.15 69.16 -2.47
C SER A 515 -8.28 68.20 -2.06
N THR A 516 -9.25 68.67 -1.27
CA THR A 516 -10.38 67.85 -0.81
C THR A 516 -11.34 67.46 -1.93
N VAL A 517 -11.57 68.36 -2.91
CA VAL A 517 -12.39 68.07 -4.09
C VAL A 517 -11.70 67.06 -4.99
N VAL A 518 -10.38 67.21 -5.20
CA VAL A 518 -9.55 66.25 -5.93
C VAL A 518 -9.54 64.88 -5.24
N GLN A 519 -9.48 64.85 -3.91
CA GLN A 519 -9.52 63.61 -3.14
C GLN A 519 -10.86 62.87 -3.34
N PHE A 520 -12.01 63.52 -3.14
CA PHE A 520 -13.31 62.85 -3.31
C PHE A 520 -13.60 62.47 -4.78
N LEU A 521 -13.11 63.26 -5.75
CA LEU A 521 -13.14 62.87 -7.16
C LEU A 521 -12.31 61.61 -7.40
N SER A 522 -11.10 61.54 -6.85
CA SER A 522 -10.22 60.37 -6.94
C SER A 522 -10.83 59.14 -6.27
N GLU A 523 -11.41 59.29 -5.07
CA GLU A 523 -12.09 58.21 -4.33
C GLU A 523 -13.32 57.70 -5.10
N SER A 524 -14.15 58.59 -5.65
CA SER A 524 -15.30 58.21 -6.46
C SER A 524 -14.88 57.49 -7.75
N LYS A 525 -13.86 58.02 -8.46
CA LYS A 525 -13.30 57.36 -9.66
C LYS A 525 -12.69 56.00 -9.32
N GLY A 526 -11.96 55.89 -8.21
CA GLY A 526 -11.38 54.64 -7.73
C GLY A 526 -12.46 53.60 -7.45
N ALA A 527 -13.52 53.97 -6.74
CA ALA A 527 -14.66 53.12 -6.46
C ALA A 527 -15.41 52.70 -7.74
N LEU A 528 -15.63 53.61 -8.69
CA LEU A 528 -16.25 53.29 -9.99
C LEU A 528 -15.36 52.41 -10.88
N LYS A 529 -14.04 52.60 -10.87
CA LYS A 529 -13.09 51.72 -11.55
C LYS A 529 -13.11 50.32 -10.96
N ASN A 530 -13.21 50.19 -9.63
CA ASN A 530 -13.36 48.90 -8.97
C ASN A 530 -14.70 48.22 -9.29
N LEU A 531 -15.79 48.98 -9.39
CA LEU A 531 -17.07 48.46 -9.91
C LEU A 531 -16.91 47.90 -11.32
N LEU A 532 -16.22 48.63 -12.20
CA LEU A 532 -15.97 48.17 -13.57
C LEU A 532 -15.15 46.88 -13.61
N ARG A 533 -14.13 46.74 -12.74
CA ARG A 533 -13.31 45.52 -12.60
C ARG A 533 -14.14 44.33 -12.11
N VAL A 534 -15.00 44.52 -11.12
CA VAL A 534 -15.90 43.46 -10.61
C VAL A 534 -16.95 43.06 -11.65
N ALA A 535 -17.40 44.00 -12.48
CA ALA A 535 -18.31 43.74 -13.57
C ALA A 535 -17.67 43.02 -14.77
N SER A 536 -16.40 43.29 -15.06
CA SER A 536 -15.69 42.68 -16.21
C SER A 536 -15.32 41.21 -15.97
N LEU A 537 -15.34 40.75 -14.72
CA LEU A 537 -15.06 39.37 -14.37
C LEU A 537 -16.20 38.45 -14.84
N LYS A 538 -15.84 37.47 -15.67
CA LYS A 538 -16.73 36.45 -16.22
C LYS A 538 -16.46 35.10 -15.57
N GLU A 539 -17.52 34.35 -15.30
CA GLU A 539 -17.43 32.94 -14.87
C GLU A 539 -16.72 32.09 -15.93
N ASP A 540 -16.88 32.44 -17.22
CA ASP A 540 -16.19 31.81 -18.36
C ASP A 540 -14.66 31.77 -18.22
N SER A 541 -14.06 32.70 -17.46
CA SER A 541 -12.60 32.72 -17.24
C SER A 541 -12.12 31.52 -16.42
N LEU A 542 -12.92 31.04 -15.46
CA LEU A 542 -12.59 29.82 -14.71
C LEU A 542 -12.71 28.58 -15.61
N VAL A 543 -13.78 28.50 -16.40
CA VAL A 543 -13.99 27.41 -17.38
C VAL A 543 -12.85 27.37 -18.40
N THR A 544 -12.41 28.54 -18.86
CA THR A 544 -11.25 28.70 -19.74
C THR A 544 -9.98 28.17 -19.08
N LEU A 545 -9.74 28.52 -17.81
CA LEU A 545 -8.57 28.06 -17.06
C LEU A 545 -8.59 26.54 -16.85
N GLU A 546 -9.74 25.95 -16.53
CA GLU A 546 -9.91 24.50 -16.37
C GLU A 546 -9.64 23.76 -17.69
N THR A 547 -10.19 24.25 -18.80
CA THR A 547 -9.97 23.66 -20.13
C THR A 547 -8.49 23.68 -20.52
N VAL A 548 -7.81 24.80 -20.28
CA VAL A 548 -6.39 24.98 -20.65
C VAL A 548 -5.44 24.24 -19.71
N ALA A 549 -5.84 24.03 -18.44
CA ALA A 549 -5.04 23.36 -17.44
C ALA A 549 -5.09 21.83 -17.50
N ASP A 550 -5.87 21.24 -18.43
CA ASP A 550 -5.94 19.78 -18.61
C ASP A 550 -4.54 19.15 -18.69
N PHE A 551 -4.32 18.15 -17.86
CA PHE A 551 -3.07 17.41 -17.75
C PHE A 551 -3.25 15.89 -17.87
N SER A 552 -4.44 15.43 -18.28
CA SER A 552 -4.77 14.00 -18.42
C SER A 552 -3.88 13.25 -19.40
N TYR A 553 -3.37 13.93 -20.42
CA TYR A 553 -2.44 13.36 -21.40
C TYR A 553 -1.10 12.92 -20.80
N ALA A 554 -0.71 13.44 -19.63
CA ALA A 554 0.58 13.16 -19.01
C ALA A 554 0.47 12.16 -17.84
N TRP A 555 -0.71 11.59 -17.58
CA TRP A 555 -0.98 10.72 -16.43
C TRP A 555 0.02 9.55 -16.31
N CYS A 556 0.36 8.88 -17.42
CA CYS A 556 1.40 7.85 -17.42
C CYS A 556 2.80 8.42 -17.66
N THR A 557 2.93 9.47 -18.47
CA THR A 557 4.21 10.07 -18.86
C THR A 557 4.94 10.75 -17.69
N ILE A 558 4.21 11.24 -16.70
CA ILE A 558 4.78 11.95 -15.55
C ILE A 558 5.69 11.06 -14.69
N ASP A 559 5.51 9.73 -14.73
CA ASP A 559 6.37 8.82 -13.97
C ASP A 559 7.83 8.83 -14.44
N LEU A 560 8.08 9.25 -15.69
CA LEU A 560 9.44 9.48 -16.21
C LEU A 560 10.16 10.63 -15.49
N TYR A 561 9.42 11.55 -14.86
CA TYR A 561 9.97 12.70 -14.15
C TYR A 561 10.15 12.45 -12.64
N THR A 562 9.73 11.29 -12.13
CA THR A 562 9.79 10.96 -10.71
C THR A 562 11.20 11.10 -10.14
N THR A 563 12.22 10.59 -10.84
CA THR A 563 13.62 10.68 -10.40
C THR A 563 14.11 12.13 -10.36
N TYR A 564 13.78 12.94 -11.37
CA TYR A 564 14.14 14.36 -11.40
C TYR A 564 13.45 15.17 -10.30
N MET A 565 12.19 14.85 -9.96
CA MET A 565 11.49 15.43 -8.81
C MET A 565 12.19 15.06 -7.50
N GLN A 566 12.52 13.77 -7.33
CA GLN A 566 13.23 13.27 -6.15
C GLN A 566 14.60 13.94 -5.99
N ASP A 567 15.37 14.08 -7.08
CA ASP A 567 16.68 14.75 -7.04
C ASP A 567 16.56 16.26 -6.76
N SER A 568 15.49 16.90 -7.26
CA SER A 568 15.20 18.30 -6.92
C SER A 568 14.90 18.48 -5.42
N ILE A 569 14.17 17.54 -4.82
CA ILE A 569 13.90 17.51 -3.37
C ILE A 569 15.19 17.26 -2.58
N LYS A 570 16.05 16.33 -3.00
CA LYS A 570 17.36 16.07 -2.35
C LYS A 570 18.22 17.33 -2.31
N ASN A 571 18.22 18.10 -3.39
CA ASN A 571 19.01 19.32 -3.50
C ASN A 571 18.39 20.48 -2.68
N ASN A 572 17.07 20.61 -2.68
CA ASN A 572 16.37 21.65 -1.92
C ASN A 572 14.99 21.15 -1.42
N PRO A 573 14.84 20.87 -0.11
CA PRO A 573 13.59 20.39 0.49
C PRO A 573 12.40 21.35 0.31
N ALA A 574 12.65 22.66 0.15
CA ALA A 574 11.59 23.65 -0.04
C ALA A 574 10.80 23.47 -1.34
N VAL A 575 11.37 22.76 -2.33
CA VAL A 575 10.69 22.42 -3.60
C VAL A 575 9.43 21.58 -3.36
N THR A 576 9.37 20.83 -2.26
CA THR A 576 8.21 20.03 -1.85
C THR A 576 6.92 20.88 -1.76
N SER A 577 7.01 22.10 -1.23
CA SER A 577 5.89 23.04 -1.16
C SER A 577 5.36 23.45 -2.55
N ARG A 578 6.24 23.56 -3.55
CA ARG A 578 5.90 23.89 -4.95
C ARG A 578 5.33 22.69 -5.69
N LEU A 579 5.86 21.49 -5.43
CA LEU A 579 5.35 20.23 -6.00
C LEU A 579 3.89 19.96 -5.62
N ARG A 580 3.42 20.49 -4.49
CA ARG A 580 2.00 20.52 -4.12
C ARG A 580 1.11 21.02 -5.26
N ALA A 581 1.50 22.09 -5.95
CA ALA A 581 0.71 22.65 -7.05
C ALA A 581 0.63 21.67 -8.24
N LEU A 582 1.72 20.97 -8.53
CA LEU A 582 1.75 19.92 -9.56
C LEU A 582 0.85 18.73 -9.19
N PHE A 583 0.85 18.29 -7.93
CA PHE A 583 -0.04 17.23 -7.46
C PHE A 583 -1.53 17.62 -7.59
N ILE A 584 -1.88 18.88 -7.35
CA ILE A 584 -3.23 19.39 -7.56
C ILE A 584 -3.58 19.44 -9.06
N LYS A 585 -2.64 19.84 -9.93
CA LYS A 585 -2.84 19.80 -11.39
C LYS A 585 -3.03 18.35 -11.90
N LEU A 586 -2.32 17.38 -11.32
CA LEU A 586 -2.55 15.96 -11.60
C LEU A 586 -3.94 15.52 -11.11
N ALA A 587 -4.38 16.01 -9.95
CA ALA A 587 -5.70 15.67 -9.41
C ALA A 587 -6.85 16.11 -10.33
N SER A 588 -6.75 17.28 -10.96
CA SER A 588 -7.78 17.75 -11.91
C SER A 588 -7.91 16.87 -13.15
N ALA A 589 -6.89 16.09 -13.52
CA ALA A 589 -7.00 15.15 -14.65
C ALA A 589 -8.03 14.03 -14.41
N MET A 590 -8.32 13.71 -13.14
CA MET A 590 -9.29 12.67 -12.77
C MET A 590 -10.74 13.12 -12.98
N GLU A 591 -11.00 14.42 -13.16
CA GLU A 591 -12.36 14.93 -13.38
C GLU A 591 -12.93 14.44 -14.71
N ILE A 592 -12.08 14.23 -15.73
CA ILE A 592 -12.50 13.78 -17.07
C ILE A 592 -13.22 12.42 -17.03
N PRO A 593 -12.63 11.33 -16.51
CA PRO A 593 -13.32 10.03 -16.43
C PRO A 593 -14.49 10.03 -15.45
N LEU A 594 -14.55 10.97 -14.49
CA LEU A 594 -15.61 11.05 -13.48
C LEU A 594 -16.80 11.90 -13.94
N LEU A 595 -16.63 12.79 -14.90
CA LEU A 595 -17.64 13.78 -15.32
C LEU A 595 -18.95 13.11 -15.75
N ARG A 596 -18.88 12.11 -16.63
CA ARG A 596 -20.07 11.39 -17.13
C ARG A 596 -20.72 10.50 -16.07
N ILE A 597 -19.92 9.92 -15.18
CA ILE A 597 -20.40 9.10 -14.06
C ILE A 597 -21.19 9.95 -13.06
N ASN A 598 -20.66 11.14 -12.76
CA ASN A 598 -21.32 12.10 -11.87
C ASN A 598 -22.61 12.65 -12.49
N GLN A 599 -22.59 12.99 -13.78
CA GLN A 599 -23.80 13.41 -14.52
C GLN A 599 -24.88 12.33 -14.51
N ALA A 600 -24.50 11.05 -14.61
CA ALA A 600 -25.43 9.91 -14.58
C ALA A 600 -25.93 9.54 -13.18
N GLN A 601 -25.37 10.14 -12.12
CA GLN A 601 -25.61 9.77 -10.71
C GLN A 601 -25.43 8.26 -10.45
N SER A 602 -24.42 7.64 -11.09
CA SER A 602 -24.15 6.21 -10.91
C SER A 602 -23.54 5.89 -9.54
N ASP A 603 -23.90 4.74 -8.97
CA ASP A 603 -23.30 4.18 -7.76
C ASP A 603 -21.79 3.91 -7.92
N ASP A 604 -21.31 3.77 -9.17
CA ASP A 604 -19.89 3.58 -9.49
C ASP A 604 -19.01 4.79 -9.14
N LEU A 605 -19.58 5.99 -8.96
CA LEU A 605 -18.85 7.22 -8.74
C LEU A 605 -17.85 7.12 -7.58
N VAL A 606 -18.28 6.54 -6.45
CA VAL A 606 -17.46 6.39 -5.25
C VAL A 606 -16.29 5.44 -5.52
N SER A 607 -16.59 4.29 -6.13
CA SER A 607 -15.61 3.24 -6.46
C SER A 607 -14.53 3.74 -7.44
N VAL A 608 -14.94 4.40 -8.52
CA VAL A 608 -14.03 4.91 -9.56
C VAL A 608 -13.20 6.08 -9.03
N SER A 609 -13.82 7.00 -8.30
CA SER A 609 -13.13 8.12 -7.66
C SER A 609 -12.06 7.66 -6.66
N GLN A 610 -12.38 6.64 -5.86
CA GLN A 610 -11.44 6.06 -4.91
C GLN A 610 -10.25 5.39 -5.60
N TYR A 611 -10.47 4.73 -6.76
CA TYR A 611 -9.40 4.11 -7.54
C TYR A 611 -8.39 5.16 -8.05
N TYR A 612 -8.84 6.17 -8.80
CA TYR A 612 -7.93 7.18 -9.34
C TYR A 612 -7.25 8.00 -8.23
N SER A 613 -7.97 8.32 -7.14
CA SER A 613 -7.39 9.01 -5.99
C SER A 613 -6.30 8.17 -5.31
N SER A 614 -6.51 6.85 -5.19
CA SER A 614 -5.51 5.93 -4.62
C SER A 614 -4.27 5.81 -5.50
N GLU A 615 -4.42 5.74 -6.83
CA GLU A 615 -3.29 5.72 -7.77
C GLU A 615 -2.46 7.01 -7.68
N LEU A 616 -3.13 8.16 -7.60
CA LEU A 616 -2.44 9.44 -7.43
C LEU A 616 -1.73 9.53 -6.08
N ILE A 617 -2.32 9.00 -5.00
CA ILE A 617 -1.67 8.94 -3.69
C ILE A 617 -0.45 8.03 -3.71
N LYS A 618 -0.54 6.84 -4.32
CA LYS A 618 0.63 5.97 -4.50
C LYS A 618 1.75 6.68 -5.24
N TYR A 619 1.41 7.47 -6.26
CA TYR A 619 2.39 8.29 -6.99
C TYR A 619 3.01 9.38 -6.10
N ILE A 620 2.19 10.14 -5.37
CA ILE A 620 2.67 11.17 -4.42
C ILE A 620 3.59 10.54 -3.36
N GLN A 621 3.17 9.41 -2.78
CA GLN A 621 3.98 8.62 -1.85
C GLN A 621 5.31 8.20 -2.47
N LYS A 622 5.31 7.72 -3.72
CA LYS A 622 6.54 7.36 -4.45
C LYS A 622 7.49 8.56 -4.60
N VAL A 623 6.97 9.73 -4.98
CA VAL A 623 7.79 10.96 -5.13
C VAL A 623 8.32 11.42 -3.77
N LEU A 624 7.48 11.46 -2.74
CA LEU A 624 7.84 11.98 -1.41
C LEU A 624 8.61 10.99 -0.53
N GLN A 625 8.61 9.68 -0.82
CA GLN A 625 9.37 8.66 -0.08
C GLN A 625 10.87 8.98 0.01
N ILE A 626 11.40 9.75 -0.94
CA ILE A 626 12.79 10.19 -0.91
C ILE A 626 13.12 11.03 0.33
N ILE A 627 12.15 11.74 0.91
CA ILE A 627 12.36 12.54 2.13
C ILE A 627 12.61 11.61 3.32
N PRO A 628 11.71 10.66 3.67
CA PRO A 628 12.00 9.62 4.65
C PRO A 628 13.30 8.86 4.40
N GLU A 629 13.61 8.50 3.15
CA GLU A 629 14.86 7.81 2.78
C GLU A 629 16.09 8.65 3.14
N MET A 630 16.11 9.93 2.75
CA MET A 630 17.20 10.85 3.07
C MET A 630 17.32 11.10 4.58
N VAL A 631 16.19 11.30 5.26
CA VAL A 631 16.13 11.46 6.71
C VAL A 631 16.69 10.22 7.41
N PHE A 632 16.30 9.01 6.99
CA PHE A 632 16.81 7.77 7.58
C PHE A 632 18.29 7.53 7.27
N ASN A 633 18.78 7.86 6.08
CA ASN A 633 20.21 7.80 5.77
C ASN A 633 21.04 8.75 6.67
N ILE A 634 20.47 9.89 7.06
CA ILE A 634 21.07 10.80 8.03
C ILE A 634 20.99 10.21 9.45
N VAL A 635 19.83 9.69 9.84
CA VAL A 635 19.60 9.05 11.14
C VAL A 635 20.53 7.84 11.32
N GLU A 636 20.78 7.05 10.28
CA GLU A 636 21.68 5.90 10.30
C GLU A 636 23.12 6.33 10.64
N LYS A 637 23.61 7.42 10.03
CA LYS A 637 24.91 8.00 10.41
C LYS A 637 24.93 8.47 11.85
N ILE A 638 23.82 9.05 12.34
CA ILE A 638 23.68 9.43 13.75
C ILE A 638 23.73 8.18 14.65
N ILE A 639 23.04 7.10 14.27
CA ILE A 639 23.06 5.81 14.98
C ILE A 639 24.48 5.26 15.05
N GLU A 640 25.21 5.23 13.92
CA GLU A 640 26.59 4.74 13.89
C GLU A 640 27.52 5.55 14.80
N LEU A 641 27.42 6.89 14.73
CA LEU A 641 28.20 7.79 15.57
C LEU A 641 27.86 7.59 17.06
N GLN A 642 26.58 7.56 17.42
CA GLN A 642 26.14 7.41 18.81
C GLN A 642 26.43 6.02 19.40
N THR A 643 26.37 4.96 18.57
CA THR A 643 26.52 3.58 19.04
C THR A 643 27.97 3.14 19.12
N TRP A 644 28.78 3.46 18.10
CA TRP A 644 30.12 2.88 17.95
C TRP A 644 31.28 3.86 18.16
N THR A 645 31.03 5.17 18.04
CA THR A 645 32.11 6.18 18.01
C THR A 645 32.11 7.06 19.26
N ILE A 646 30.94 7.56 19.65
CA ILE A 646 30.77 8.41 20.82
C ILE A 646 30.78 7.51 22.06
N LYS A 647 31.75 7.76 22.94
CA LYS A 647 31.86 7.07 24.22
C LYS A 647 30.83 7.64 25.17
N GLU A 648 30.13 6.77 25.87
CA GLU A 648 29.25 7.18 26.94
C GLU A 648 30.04 7.86 28.06
N VAL A 649 29.45 8.93 28.59
CA VAL A 649 30.01 9.71 29.69
C VAL A 649 29.70 8.95 30.98
N PRO A 650 30.70 8.40 31.70
CA PRO A 650 30.43 7.69 32.95
C PRO A 650 29.90 8.65 34.03
N THR A 651 29.23 8.09 35.04
CA THR A 651 28.61 8.84 36.14
C THR A 651 29.60 9.65 36.99
N ARG A 652 30.90 9.31 36.93
CA ARG A 652 32.00 10.07 37.54
C ARG A 652 33.18 10.13 36.57
N ILE A 653 33.71 11.33 36.36
CA ILE A 653 34.84 11.60 35.44
C ILE A 653 35.89 12.45 36.15
N GLU A 654 37.15 12.08 35.97
CA GLU A 654 38.30 12.90 36.35
C GLU A 654 38.38 14.15 35.45
N LYS A 655 38.60 15.33 36.04
CA LYS A 655 38.59 16.62 35.33
C LYS A 655 39.49 16.65 34.08
N GLU A 656 40.63 15.96 34.12
CA GLU A 656 41.59 15.87 33.01
C GLU A 656 41.04 15.08 31.80
N LYS A 657 40.22 14.05 32.06
CA LYS A 657 39.58 13.21 31.03
C LYS A 657 38.31 13.85 30.45
N LEU A 658 37.84 14.97 30.99
CA LEU A 658 36.62 15.65 30.54
C LEU A 658 36.69 16.01 29.04
N ARG A 659 37.85 16.49 28.56
CA ARG A 659 38.03 16.84 27.14
C ARG A 659 37.99 15.63 26.22
N GLU A 660 38.49 14.48 26.69
CA GLU A 660 38.44 13.21 25.94
C GLU A 660 37.01 12.68 25.82
N TYR A 661 36.21 12.75 26.88
CA TYR A 661 34.79 12.34 26.88
C TYR A 661 33.85 13.37 26.24
N ALA A 662 34.27 14.64 26.10
CA ALA A 662 33.48 15.66 25.46
C ALA A 662 33.28 15.39 23.95
N GLN A 663 34.30 14.83 23.28
CA GLN A 663 34.26 14.42 21.86
C GLN A 663 33.57 15.46 20.95
N LEU A 664 34.02 16.72 21.04
CA LEU A 664 33.36 17.88 20.45
C LEU A 664 33.17 17.77 18.93
N ASP A 665 34.15 17.21 18.21
CA ASP A 665 34.09 17.08 16.75
C ASP A 665 32.96 16.13 16.30
N HIS A 666 32.87 14.95 16.93
CA HIS A 666 31.79 13.99 16.66
C HIS A 666 30.42 14.52 17.08
N ARG A 667 30.33 15.26 18.19
CA ARG A 667 29.06 15.89 18.62
C ARG A 667 28.63 17.01 17.67
N MET A 668 29.58 17.78 17.15
CA MET A 668 29.32 18.80 16.12
C MET A 668 28.82 18.16 14.82
N GLU A 669 29.37 17.00 14.43
CA GLU A 669 28.89 16.24 13.29
C GLU A 669 27.44 15.77 13.50
N VAL A 670 27.12 15.20 14.67
CA VAL A 670 25.73 14.84 15.03
C VAL A 670 24.79 16.05 14.96
N ALA A 671 25.22 17.22 15.44
CA ALA A 671 24.42 18.44 15.38
C ALA A 671 24.15 18.89 13.92
N LYS A 672 25.16 18.84 13.04
CA LYS A 672 25.00 19.15 11.61
C LYS A 672 24.04 18.18 10.92
N LEU A 673 24.18 16.89 11.19
CA LEU A 673 23.28 15.85 10.66
C LEU A 673 21.85 16.08 11.15
N THR A 674 21.66 16.38 12.43
CA THR A 674 20.33 16.65 13.03
C THR A 674 19.66 17.88 12.40
N HIS A 675 20.41 18.96 12.19
CA HIS A 675 19.90 20.14 11.48
C HIS A 675 19.48 19.83 10.04
N SER A 676 20.24 19.00 9.34
CA SER A 676 19.90 18.56 7.99
C SER A 676 18.61 17.73 7.99
N ALA A 677 18.48 16.74 8.89
CA ALA A 677 17.27 15.92 9.02
C ALA A 677 16.02 16.77 9.33
N SER A 678 16.16 17.76 10.21
CA SER A 678 15.09 18.71 10.52
C SER A 678 14.67 19.52 9.28
N THR A 679 15.63 20.03 8.49
CA THR A 679 15.35 20.79 7.26
C THR A 679 14.55 19.97 6.23
N PHE A 680 14.91 18.69 6.04
CA PHE A 680 14.16 17.78 5.17
C PHE A 680 12.73 17.55 5.66
N THR A 681 12.57 17.40 6.97
CA THR A 681 11.26 17.18 7.62
C THR A 681 10.38 18.43 7.53
N THR A 682 10.93 19.62 7.77
CA THR A 682 10.20 20.88 7.61
C THR A 682 9.68 21.05 6.18
N GLY A 683 10.46 20.65 5.16
CA GLY A 683 10.03 20.72 3.76
C GLY A 683 8.74 19.95 3.45
N ILE A 684 8.51 18.78 4.07
CA ILE A 684 7.26 18.04 3.91
C ILE A 684 6.15 18.57 4.82
N LEU A 685 6.48 19.02 6.04
CA LEU A 685 5.49 19.57 6.99
C LEU A 685 4.96 20.94 6.57
N ASP A 686 5.74 21.73 5.83
CA ASP A 686 5.32 23.01 5.25
C ASP A 686 4.28 22.83 4.13
N MET A 687 4.17 21.61 3.58
CA MET A 687 3.09 21.30 2.64
C MET A 687 1.76 21.32 3.39
N ARG A 688 0.80 22.14 2.95
CA ARG A 688 -0.55 22.13 3.53
C ARG A 688 -1.26 20.82 3.20
N SER A 689 -2.12 20.33 4.09
CA SER A 689 -3.01 19.20 3.77
C SER A 689 -3.80 19.50 2.50
N THR A 690 -3.76 18.58 1.55
CA THR A 690 -4.41 18.74 0.24
C THR A 690 -5.49 17.71 0.05
N LEU A 691 -6.65 18.15 -0.45
CA LEU A 691 -7.63 17.23 -1.01
C LEU A 691 -7.15 16.82 -2.40
N VAL A 692 -6.93 15.53 -2.59
CA VAL A 692 -6.49 14.94 -3.86
C VAL A 692 -7.57 13.94 -4.28
N GLY A 693 -8.44 14.39 -5.19
CA GLY A 693 -9.68 13.68 -5.51
C GLY A 693 -10.61 13.63 -4.30
N VAL A 694 -10.93 12.43 -3.82
CA VAL A 694 -11.76 12.24 -2.60
C VAL A 694 -10.96 11.99 -1.33
N ILE A 695 -9.63 11.85 -1.41
CA ILE A 695 -8.79 11.51 -0.27
C ILE A 695 -7.99 12.74 0.15
N ARG A 696 -8.02 13.03 1.45
CA ARG A 696 -7.20 14.09 2.04
C ARG A 696 -5.81 13.56 2.35
N VAL A 697 -4.81 14.16 1.73
CA VAL A 697 -3.40 13.84 1.95
C VAL A 697 -2.89 14.68 3.11
N ASP A 698 -2.43 14.02 4.17
CA ASP A 698 -1.80 14.64 5.34
C ASP A 698 -0.28 14.41 5.30
N PRO A 699 0.54 15.46 5.07
CA PRO A 699 2.00 15.33 5.01
C PRO A 699 2.64 14.72 6.26
N ALA A 700 2.07 14.97 7.44
CA ALA A 700 2.60 14.39 8.69
C ALA A 700 2.42 12.87 8.72
N GLN A 701 1.25 12.38 8.29
CA GLN A 701 0.98 10.94 8.15
C GLN A 701 1.85 10.29 7.09
N LEU A 702 2.03 10.96 5.93
CA LEU A 702 2.91 10.47 4.87
C LEU A 702 4.37 10.33 5.35
N LEU A 703 4.86 11.29 6.15
CA LEU A 703 6.18 11.22 6.73
C LEU A 703 6.28 10.06 7.73
N GLU A 704 5.30 9.90 8.64
CA GLU A 704 5.27 8.77 9.58
C GLU A 704 5.27 7.42 8.85
N GLU A 705 4.42 7.24 7.83
CA GLU A 705 4.36 6.01 7.03
C GLU A 705 5.66 5.73 6.29
N GLY A 706 6.25 6.75 5.66
CA GLY A 706 7.51 6.64 4.95
C GLY A 706 8.68 6.30 5.88
N LEU A 707 8.72 6.90 7.08
CA LEU A 707 9.70 6.58 8.12
C LEU A 707 9.52 5.15 8.65
N LEU A 708 8.28 4.69 8.87
CA LEU A 708 8.00 3.30 9.25
C LEU A 708 8.51 2.31 8.20
N LYS A 709 8.34 2.62 6.91
CA LYS A 709 8.81 1.78 5.80
C LYS A 709 10.33 1.69 5.73
N GLU A 710 11.06 2.80 5.92
CA GLU A 710 12.52 2.75 5.97
C GLU A 710 13.01 2.00 7.22
N LEU A 711 12.40 2.25 8.38
CA LEU A 711 12.71 1.53 9.61
C LEU A 711 12.49 0.02 9.44
N ASP A 712 11.42 -0.40 8.76
CA ASP A 712 11.15 -1.80 8.41
C ASP A 712 12.30 -2.44 7.64
N ARG A 713 12.75 -1.76 6.58
CA ARG A 713 13.83 -2.22 5.70
C ARG A 713 15.13 -2.40 6.49
N HIS A 714 15.53 -1.41 7.26
CA HIS A 714 16.79 -1.44 8.03
C HIS A 714 16.75 -2.49 9.15
N ILE A 715 15.68 -2.54 9.95
CA ILE A 715 15.56 -3.52 11.04
C ILE A 715 15.49 -4.95 10.49
N SER A 716 14.70 -5.18 9.43
CA SER A 716 14.62 -6.50 8.79
C SER A 716 15.97 -6.96 8.24
N GLN A 717 16.75 -6.04 7.66
CA GLN A 717 18.11 -6.33 7.21
C GLN A 717 19.05 -6.68 8.39
N LYS A 718 18.93 -6.00 9.53
CA LYS A 718 19.72 -6.30 10.74
C LYS A 718 19.35 -7.65 11.34
N PHE A 719 18.05 -7.99 11.38
CA PHE A 719 17.62 -9.33 11.78
C PHE A 719 18.16 -10.39 10.83
N PHE A 720 18.09 -10.18 9.52
CA PHE A 720 18.68 -11.11 8.54
C PHE A 720 20.20 -11.28 8.75
N GLU A 721 20.94 -10.18 8.86
CA GLU A 721 22.39 -10.15 9.05
C GLU A 721 22.83 -10.92 10.32
N PHE A 722 22.17 -10.63 11.46
CA PHE A 722 22.60 -11.14 12.76
C PHE A 722 21.91 -12.41 13.22
N ILE A 723 20.72 -12.76 12.71
CA ILE A 723 19.96 -13.96 13.13
C ILE A 723 20.11 -15.11 12.12
N GLU A 724 20.16 -14.88 10.81
CA GLU A 724 20.20 -15.99 9.86
C GLU A 724 21.55 -16.70 9.79
N PRO A 725 21.59 -18.05 9.74
CA PRO A 725 22.84 -18.81 9.79
C PRO A 725 23.73 -18.46 8.59
N GLN A 726 24.95 -18.01 8.87
CA GLN A 726 25.93 -17.64 7.85
C GLN A 726 26.72 -18.89 7.44
N VAL A 727 26.59 -19.31 6.18
CA VAL A 727 27.17 -20.57 5.65
C VAL A 727 28.71 -20.64 5.77
N LYS A 728 29.39 -19.51 5.99
CA LYS A 728 30.86 -19.37 5.89
C LYS A 728 31.63 -19.11 7.20
N LYS A 729 30.99 -18.96 8.37
CA LYS A 729 31.69 -18.62 9.65
C LYS A 729 31.30 -19.54 10.81
N PRO A 730 32.17 -19.75 11.83
CA PRO A 730 31.82 -20.51 13.03
C PRO A 730 30.57 -19.91 13.69
N ASN A 731 29.55 -20.73 13.87
CA ASN A 731 28.15 -20.32 14.01
C ASN A 731 27.78 -20.06 15.49
N ASN A 732 28.46 -19.12 16.15
CA ASN A 732 28.19 -18.78 17.55
C ASN A 732 27.04 -17.75 17.65
N LEU A 733 25.88 -18.18 18.15
CA LEU A 733 24.67 -17.36 18.27
C LEU A 733 24.82 -16.21 19.30
N VAL A 734 25.38 -16.49 20.48
CA VAL A 734 25.42 -15.53 21.60
C VAL A 734 26.17 -14.22 21.28
N PRO A 735 27.36 -14.23 20.66
CA PRO A 735 28.03 -12.98 20.25
C PRO A 735 27.27 -12.21 19.17
N ARG A 736 26.54 -12.90 18.29
CA ARG A 736 25.72 -12.27 17.24
C ARG A 736 24.49 -11.57 17.85
N LEU A 737 23.85 -12.22 18.83
CA LEU A 737 22.76 -11.63 19.60
C LEU A 737 23.21 -10.39 20.38
N GLN A 738 24.43 -10.41 20.94
CA GLN A 738 24.98 -9.24 21.63
C GLN A 738 25.14 -8.04 20.69
N LYS A 739 25.71 -8.25 19.50
CA LYS A 739 25.83 -7.19 18.48
C LYS A 739 24.47 -6.69 18.00
N LEU A 740 23.50 -7.59 17.86
CA LEU A 740 22.13 -7.21 17.52
C LEU A 740 21.52 -6.34 18.63
N ALA A 741 21.67 -6.71 19.90
CA ALA A 741 21.18 -5.93 21.03
C ALA A 741 21.79 -4.51 21.08
N GLU A 742 23.11 -4.40 20.91
CA GLU A 742 23.81 -3.11 20.84
C GLU A 742 23.30 -2.26 19.66
N SER A 743 23.12 -2.88 18.49
CA SER A 743 22.55 -2.20 17.33
C SER A 743 21.11 -1.71 17.62
N MET A 744 20.24 -2.57 18.15
CA MET A 744 18.83 -2.22 18.39
C MET A 744 18.67 -1.12 19.44
N ASP A 745 19.51 -1.13 20.49
CA ASP A 745 19.54 -0.03 21.48
C ASP A 745 20.01 1.29 20.86
N GLY A 746 21.03 1.24 20.00
CA GLY A 746 21.47 2.39 19.20
C GLY A 746 20.34 3.03 18.39
N TYR A 747 19.56 2.21 17.68
CA TYR A 747 18.38 2.67 16.94
C TYR A 747 17.34 3.31 17.86
N LYS A 748 16.98 2.64 18.96
CA LYS A 748 15.98 3.13 19.93
C LYS A 748 16.36 4.51 20.47
N ARG A 749 17.62 4.68 20.91
CA ARG A 749 18.12 5.93 21.49
C ARG A 749 18.24 7.05 20.46
N SER A 750 18.65 6.73 19.25
CA SER A 750 18.82 7.74 18.20
C SER A 750 17.47 8.24 17.70
N LEU A 751 16.45 7.37 17.62
CA LEU A 751 15.07 7.76 17.33
C LEU A 751 14.46 8.59 18.47
N GLU A 752 14.76 8.26 19.72
CA GLU A 752 14.38 9.08 20.88
C GLU A 752 15.05 10.46 20.84
N TYR A 753 16.32 10.54 20.46
CA TYR A 753 17.05 11.80 20.32
C TYR A 753 16.47 12.71 19.21
N ILE A 754 16.13 12.13 18.06
CA ILE A 754 15.73 12.90 16.87
C ILE A 754 14.24 13.31 16.91
N GLN A 755 13.43 12.70 17.77
CA GLN A 755 11.97 12.85 17.78
C GLN A 755 11.49 14.30 17.80
N ASP A 756 12.16 15.16 18.57
CA ASP A 756 11.80 16.58 18.72
C ASP A 756 12.15 17.40 17.47
N TYR A 757 13.17 16.99 16.72
CA TYR A 757 13.66 17.68 15.53
C TYR A 757 12.87 17.33 14.26
N ILE A 758 12.22 16.17 14.25
CA ILE A 758 11.38 15.66 13.16
C ILE A 758 9.88 15.84 13.47
N ASN A 759 9.52 16.26 14.70
CA ASN A 759 8.14 16.41 15.16
C ASN A 759 7.33 15.11 15.03
N ILE A 760 7.95 13.98 15.38
CA ILE A 760 7.37 12.63 15.29
C ILE A 760 7.76 11.83 16.53
N HIS A 761 6.83 11.06 17.10
CA HIS A 761 7.09 10.22 18.27
C HIS A 761 7.98 9.00 17.96
N GLY A 762 9.30 9.18 18.04
CA GLY A 762 10.31 8.17 17.68
C GLY A 762 10.15 6.83 18.40
N LEU A 763 9.93 6.85 19.73
CA LEU A 763 9.75 5.62 20.52
C LEU A 763 8.46 4.84 20.16
N ARG A 764 7.39 5.56 19.79
CA ARG A 764 6.13 4.94 19.36
C ARG A 764 6.31 4.23 18.02
N ILE A 765 6.98 4.87 17.06
CA ILE A 765 7.31 4.30 15.75
C ILE A 765 8.20 3.07 15.93
N TRP A 766 9.22 3.16 16.77
CA TRP A 766 10.10 2.04 17.11
C TRP A 766 9.31 0.82 17.61
N GLN A 767 8.48 1.00 18.65
CA GLN A 767 7.70 -0.09 19.25
C GLN A 767 6.71 -0.70 18.25
N LYS A 768 6.02 0.16 17.48
CA LYS A 768 5.06 -0.25 16.44
C LYS A 768 5.75 -1.12 15.38
N GLN A 769 6.88 -0.67 14.84
CA GLN A 769 7.55 -1.34 13.73
C GLN A 769 8.22 -2.65 14.15
N VAL A 770 8.98 -2.64 15.26
CA VAL A 770 9.62 -3.87 15.78
C VAL A 770 8.57 -4.94 16.07
N SER A 771 7.46 -4.56 16.69
CA SER A 771 6.35 -5.49 16.97
C SER A 771 5.73 -6.05 15.69
N ALA A 772 5.52 -5.21 14.67
CA ALA A 772 4.96 -5.61 13.39
C ALA A 772 5.85 -6.62 12.67
N ILE A 773 7.16 -6.36 12.57
CA ILE A 773 8.15 -7.24 11.92
C ILE A 773 8.16 -8.62 12.57
N ILE A 774 8.24 -8.66 13.91
CA ILE A 774 8.28 -9.90 14.67
C ILE A 774 6.99 -10.69 14.48
N ASN A 775 5.83 -10.05 14.65
CA ASN A 775 4.53 -10.71 14.51
C ASN A 775 4.30 -11.23 13.09
N GLN A 776 4.72 -10.49 12.06
CA GLN A 776 4.63 -10.94 10.68
C GLN A 776 5.54 -12.14 10.42
N SER A 777 6.75 -12.16 10.98
CA SER A 777 7.67 -13.31 10.89
C SER A 777 7.09 -14.56 11.55
N VAL A 778 6.49 -14.42 12.74
CA VAL A 778 5.83 -15.51 13.47
C VAL A 778 4.60 -16.02 12.70
N ALA A 779 3.76 -15.13 12.16
CA ALA A 779 2.59 -15.51 11.37
C ALA A 779 2.97 -16.25 10.08
N LYS A 780 4.06 -15.83 9.42
CA LYS A 780 4.62 -16.54 8.25
C LYS A 780 5.07 -17.96 8.59
N GLU A 781 5.67 -18.18 9.76
CA GLU A 781 6.04 -19.53 10.21
C GLU A 781 4.83 -20.40 10.53
N ILE A 782 3.81 -19.84 11.18
CA ILE A 782 2.60 -20.59 11.58
C ILE A 782 1.76 -20.99 10.35
N SER A 783 1.72 -20.16 9.31
CA SER A 783 0.91 -20.38 8.10
C SER A 783 1.45 -21.45 7.15
N ILE A 784 2.64 -22.01 7.38
CA ILE A 784 3.17 -23.12 6.56
C ILE A 784 2.29 -24.37 6.73
N ARG A 785 1.87 -25.03 5.63
CA ARG A 785 1.01 -26.24 5.62
C ARG A 785 1.56 -27.42 6.45
N LYS A 786 2.89 -27.54 6.59
CA LYS A 786 3.56 -28.54 7.46
C LYS A 786 3.69 -28.12 8.93
N GLY A 787 3.27 -26.90 9.27
CA GLY A 787 3.44 -26.27 10.57
C GLY A 787 4.90 -25.94 10.90
N VAL A 788 5.10 -25.33 12.07
CA VAL A 788 6.42 -25.00 12.60
C VAL A 788 7.17 -26.29 12.96
N SER A 789 8.24 -26.61 12.23
CA SER A 789 9.07 -27.80 12.45
C SER A 789 10.52 -27.45 12.80
N LEU A 790 11.18 -28.31 13.58
CA LEU A 790 12.57 -28.11 13.99
C LEU A 790 13.58 -28.39 12.85
N TYR A 791 13.27 -29.38 12.00
CA TYR A 791 14.18 -29.91 10.97
C TYR A 791 13.77 -29.58 9.52
N GLY A 792 12.78 -28.70 9.31
CA GLY A 792 12.34 -28.23 7.98
C GLY A 792 12.96 -26.90 7.56
N PRO A 793 12.66 -26.35 6.37
CA PRO A 793 13.07 -24.99 5.97
C PRO A 793 12.29 -23.92 6.77
N SER A 794 12.90 -22.75 7.02
CA SER A 794 12.27 -21.63 7.75
C SER A 794 11.65 -20.66 6.75
N ALA A 795 10.47 -20.12 7.08
CA ALA A 795 9.86 -19.01 6.34
C ALA A 795 10.35 -17.63 6.82
N GLY A 796 10.99 -17.52 7.98
CA GLY A 796 11.53 -16.24 8.45
C GLY A 796 12.57 -16.33 9.57
N PHE A 797 13.14 -15.18 9.93
CA PHE A 797 14.21 -15.08 10.93
C PHE A 797 13.78 -15.57 12.32
N MET A 798 12.51 -15.40 12.73
CA MET A 798 12.03 -15.88 14.04
C MET A 798 12.02 -17.42 14.11
N GLY A 799 11.63 -18.10 13.04
CA GLY A 799 11.73 -19.56 12.96
C GLY A 799 13.17 -20.04 12.97
N SER A 800 14.05 -19.33 12.25
CA SER A 800 15.49 -19.61 12.24
C SER A 800 16.11 -19.45 13.63
N LEU A 801 15.74 -18.38 14.36
CA LEU A 801 16.18 -18.15 15.74
C LEU A 801 15.68 -19.25 16.68
N ALA A 802 14.39 -19.59 16.62
CA ALA A 802 13.81 -20.64 17.47
C ALA A 802 14.53 -21.98 17.27
N ARG A 803 14.88 -22.33 16.04
CA ARG A 803 15.61 -23.56 15.73
C ARG A 803 17.05 -23.52 16.20
N GLN A 804 17.76 -22.42 15.99
CA GLN A 804 19.13 -22.26 16.47
C GLN A 804 19.20 -22.34 18.00
N ALA A 805 18.28 -21.66 18.70
CA ALA A 805 18.21 -21.73 20.15
C ALA A 805 17.90 -23.15 20.66
N ALA A 806 16.97 -23.86 20.03
CA ALA A 806 16.67 -25.25 20.38
C ALA A 806 17.81 -26.24 20.03
N GLN A 807 18.55 -26.00 18.94
CA GLN A 807 19.73 -26.80 18.56
C GLN A 807 20.90 -26.64 19.54
N LEU A 808 21.05 -25.47 20.16
CA LEU A 808 22.04 -25.27 21.24
C LEU A 808 21.73 -26.11 22.49
N THR A 809 20.47 -26.52 22.65
CA THR A 809 19.99 -27.33 23.79
C THR A 809 19.77 -28.80 23.43
N ASP A 810 20.40 -29.29 22.35
CA ASP A 810 20.29 -30.69 21.90
C ASP A 810 20.88 -31.66 22.94
N ALA A 811 20.08 -32.64 23.37
CA ALA A 811 20.44 -33.60 24.41
C ALA A 811 21.64 -34.51 24.03
N ARG A 812 22.00 -34.58 22.75
CA ARG A 812 23.18 -35.32 22.28
C ARG A 812 24.50 -34.63 22.64
N ILE A 813 24.45 -33.31 22.83
CA ILE A 813 25.62 -32.43 23.00
C ILE A 813 25.60 -31.77 24.39
N CYS A 814 24.41 -31.47 24.90
CA CYS A 814 24.22 -30.75 26.16
C CYS A 814 23.38 -31.55 27.15
N VAL A 815 23.59 -31.25 28.44
CA VAL A 815 22.76 -31.73 29.56
C VAL A 815 22.24 -30.53 30.35
N TYR A 816 20.98 -30.59 30.75
CA TYR A 816 20.34 -29.60 31.59
C TYR A 816 20.52 -29.92 33.07
N ILE A 817 20.96 -28.92 33.83
CA ILE A 817 21.09 -28.99 35.29
C ILE A 817 20.05 -28.06 35.89
N ASN A 818 19.14 -28.61 36.70
CA ASN A 818 17.97 -27.89 37.22
C ASN A 818 18.37 -26.85 38.27
N ILE A 819 19.31 -27.19 39.17
CA ILE A 819 19.76 -26.32 40.25
C ILE A 819 20.40 -25.02 39.72
N SER A 820 21.19 -25.11 38.66
CA SER A 820 21.81 -23.96 37.99
C SER A 820 20.90 -23.33 36.93
N ALA A 821 19.77 -23.96 36.64
CA ALA A 821 18.85 -23.59 35.58
C ALA A 821 19.57 -23.34 34.24
N ALA A 822 20.51 -24.21 33.86
CA ALA A 822 21.36 -24.01 32.69
C ALA A 822 21.72 -25.32 31.98
N TRP A 823 22.07 -25.19 30.69
CA TRP A 823 22.57 -26.29 29.85
C TRP A 823 24.10 -26.26 29.81
N PHE A 824 24.71 -27.43 29.98
CA PHE A 824 26.17 -27.63 29.95
C PHE A 824 26.55 -28.57 28.82
N ASP A 825 27.64 -28.27 28.12
CA ASP A 825 28.18 -29.14 27.07
C ASP A 825 28.87 -30.36 27.70
N LEU A 826 28.54 -31.54 27.16
CA LEU A 826 28.99 -32.85 27.65
C LEU A 826 30.50 -33.07 27.54
N LYS A 827 31.18 -32.39 26.61
CA LYS A 827 32.61 -32.59 26.34
C LYS A 827 33.51 -31.66 27.14
N ASN A 828 33.12 -30.39 27.23
CA ASN A 828 33.96 -29.34 27.83
C ASN A 828 33.42 -28.86 29.19
N HIS A 829 32.23 -29.31 29.61
CA HIS A 829 31.55 -28.89 30.83
C HIS A 829 31.31 -27.38 30.95
N ASN A 830 31.35 -26.65 29.84
CA ASN A 830 31.07 -25.23 29.81
C ASN A 830 29.55 -25.00 29.74
N GLU A 831 29.12 -23.91 30.38
CA GLU A 831 27.74 -23.44 30.33
C GLU A 831 27.43 -22.87 28.93
N VAL A 832 26.40 -23.40 28.27
CA VAL A 832 26.02 -23.07 26.88
C VAL A 832 24.83 -22.12 26.84
N VAL A 833 23.75 -22.46 27.55
CA VAL A 833 22.51 -21.68 27.62
C VAL A 833 22.09 -21.51 29.08
N ASN A 834 21.79 -20.28 29.50
CA ASN A 834 21.39 -19.95 30.85
C ASN A 834 20.47 -18.72 30.88
N THR A 835 20.08 -18.27 32.07
CA THR A 835 19.27 -17.07 32.27
C THR A 835 19.88 -15.82 31.62
N LYS A 836 21.22 -15.68 31.59
CA LYS A 836 21.89 -14.55 30.91
C LYS A 836 21.71 -14.61 29.39
N THR A 837 21.64 -15.80 28.80
CA THR A 837 21.32 -15.98 27.37
C THR A 837 19.91 -15.48 27.06
N PHE A 838 18.92 -15.76 27.93
CA PHE A 838 17.55 -15.24 27.76
C PHE A 838 17.45 -13.73 28.00
N ALA A 839 18.23 -13.18 28.93
CA ALA A 839 18.35 -11.72 29.09
C ALA A 839 18.93 -11.06 27.82
N LYS A 840 19.96 -11.67 27.21
CA LYS A 840 20.52 -11.20 25.93
C LYS A 840 19.52 -11.31 24.78
N LEU A 841 18.74 -12.40 24.72
CA LEU A 841 17.64 -12.53 23.76
C LEU A 841 16.62 -11.41 23.98
N ASN A 842 16.21 -11.14 25.22
CA ASN A 842 15.28 -10.04 25.51
C ASN A 842 15.83 -8.69 25.05
N ASN A 843 17.12 -8.41 25.26
CA ASN A 843 17.73 -7.16 24.80
C ASN A 843 17.79 -7.07 23.27
N ALA A 844 17.91 -8.19 22.56
CA ALA A 844 18.02 -8.24 21.10
C ALA A 844 16.67 -8.17 20.36
N ILE A 845 15.65 -8.89 20.83
CA ILE A 845 14.35 -9.03 20.15
C ILE A 845 13.16 -8.49 20.96
N GLY A 846 13.39 -8.03 22.19
CA GLY A 846 12.37 -7.49 23.09
C GLY A 846 11.39 -8.52 23.64
N VAL A 847 10.48 -8.04 24.49
CA VAL A 847 9.37 -8.80 25.08
C VAL A 847 8.50 -9.46 24.01
N VAL A 848 8.23 -8.75 22.91
CA VAL A 848 7.42 -9.24 21.79
C VAL A 848 8.12 -10.40 21.06
N GLY A 849 9.44 -10.30 20.87
CA GLY A 849 10.24 -11.39 20.29
C GLY A 849 10.25 -12.64 21.16
N LEU A 850 10.46 -12.48 22.46
CA LEU A 850 10.40 -13.60 23.42
C LEU A 850 9.03 -14.28 23.44
N HIS A 851 7.95 -13.49 23.45
CA HIS A 851 6.60 -14.02 23.32
C HIS A 851 6.41 -14.76 21.98
N GLY A 852 6.93 -14.22 20.88
CA GLY A 852 6.93 -14.88 19.58
C GLY A 852 7.64 -16.24 19.60
N LEU A 853 8.78 -16.34 20.30
CA LEU A 853 9.47 -17.63 20.51
C LEU A 853 8.63 -18.61 21.35
N ASP A 854 7.98 -18.16 22.42
CA ASP A 854 7.06 -18.99 23.21
C ASP A 854 5.92 -19.57 22.35
N VAL A 855 5.34 -18.75 21.47
CA VAL A 855 4.29 -19.16 20.54
C VAL A 855 4.81 -20.20 19.54
N LEU A 856 5.99 -19.99 18.96
CA LEU A 856 6.60 -20.94 18.02
C LEU A 856 6.92 -22.28 18.71
N TYR A 857 7.51 -22.26 19.90
CA TYR A 857 7.75 -23.48 20.67
C TYR A 857 6.46 -24.19 21.06
N GLY A 858 5.40 -23.45 21.38
CA GLY A 858 4.08 -24.03 21.62
C GLY A 858 3.52 -24.77 20.40
N HIS A 859 3.71 -24.25 19.19
CA HIS A 859 3.34 -24.94 17.95
C HIS A 859 4.25 -26.14 17.67
N MET A 860 5.56 -26.04 17.93
CA MET A 860 6.49 -27.17 17.80
C MET A 860 6.11 -28.32 18.74
N ILE A 861 5.76 -28.02 19.99
CA ILE A 861 5.29 -29.02 20.97
C ILE A 861 3.99 -29.66 20.48
N LYS A 862 3.02 -28.87 20.03
CA LYS A 862 1.77 -29.39 19.44
C LYS A 862 2.04 -30.36 18.29
N ASN A 863 2.96 -30.03 17.38
CA ASN A 863 3.33 -30.88 16.26
C ASN A 863 4.02 -32.18 16.71
N GLN A 864 4.89 -32.11 17.73
CA GLN A 864 5.49 -33.31 18.31
C GLN A 864 4.47 -34.19 19.05
N LEU A 865 3.48 -33.60 19.72
CA LEU A 865 2.37 -34.35 20.33
C LEU A 865 1.51 -35.06 19.27
N GLN A 866 1.28 -34.43 18.12
CA GLN A 866 0.63 -35.09 16.97
C GLN A 866 1.48 -36.22 16.38
N ASN A 867 2.81 -36.06 16.38
CA ASN A 867 3.74 -37.14 16.02
C ASN A 867 3.65 -38.32 17.02
N VAL A 868 3.51 -38.02 18.32
CA VAL A 868 3.24 -39.06 19.32
C VAL A 868 1.91 -39.78 19.02
N GLN A 869 0.85 -39.06 18.66
CA GLN A 869 -0.42 -39.67 18.25
C GLN A 869 -0.26 -40.58 17.01
N SER A 870 0.55 -40.19 16.02
CA SER A 870 0.79 -41.02 14.82
C SER A 870 1.59 -42.29 15.14
N ILE A 871 2.57 -42.20 16.05
CA ILE A 871 3.30 -43.36 16.58
C ILE A 871 2.33 -44.32 17.28
N PHE A 872 1.39 -43.80 18.09
CA PHE A 872 0.39 -44.63 18.75
C PHE A 872 -0.58 -45.27 17.76
N ARG A 873 -1.08 -44.53 16.75
CA ARG A 873 -1.96 -45.07 15.70
C ARG A 873 -1.31 -46.20 14.89
N SER A 874 -0.01 -46.10 14.62
CA SER A 874 0.72 -47.13 13.86
C SER A 874 1.10 -48.36 14.71
N SER A 875 0.99 -48.26 16.04
CA SER A 875 1.54 -49.24 16.99
C SER A 875 0.53 -49.77 18.01
N THR A 876 -0.78 -49.58 17.77
CA THR A 876 -1.88 -49.95 18.69
C THR A 876 -1.82 -51.41 19.15
N ASP A 877 -1.48 -52.34 18.25
CA ASP A 877 -1.44 -53.78 18.55
C ASP A 877 -0.21 -54.21 19.36
N LYS A 878 0.85 -53.37 19.43
CA LYS A 878 2.13 -53.68 20.09
C LYS A 878 2.30 -53.01 21.46
N LEU A 879 1.46 -52.02 21.79
CA LEU A 879 1.55 -51.19 22.99
C LEU A 879 0.42 -51.44 24.01
N SER A 880 -0.44 -52.44 23.80
CA SER A 880 -1.52 -52.78 24.74
C SER A 880 -0.93 -53.37 26.04
N LEU A 881 -0.73 -52.51 27.04
CA LEU A 881 -0.18 -52.82 28.36
C LEU A 881 -1.27 -53.11 29.42
N SER A 882 -2.45 -53.54 28.98
CA SER A 882 -3.51 -53.96 29.89
C SER A 882 -3.08 -55.22 30.66
N ASN A 883 -2.78 -55.06 31.96
CA ASN A 883 -2.41 -56.11 32.92
C ASN A 883 -1.02 -56.76 32.74
N VAL A 884 0.04 -55.97 32.52
CA VAL A 884 1.43 -56.47 32.61
C VAL A 884 1.90 -56.47 34.08
N ASP A 885 2.28 -57.65 34.60
CA ASP A 885 2.95 -57.80 35.88
C ASP A 885 4.43 -57.38 35.79
N ILE A 886 5.00 -56.87 36.89
CA ILE A 886 6.38 -56.36 36.94
C ILE A 886 7.42 -57.40 36.50
N ASN A 887 7.10 -58.70 36.65
CA ASN A 887 8.00 -59.80 36.30
C ASN A 887 8.14 -60.01 34.77
N ASP A 888 7.18 -59.56 33.96
CA ASP A 888 7.20 -59.71 32.49
C ASP A 888 7.71 -58.46 31.76
N LEU A 889 8.12 -57.43 32.51
CA LEU A 889 8.47 -56.11 31.98
C LEU A 889 9.65 -56.16 31.00
N ASP A 890 10.67 -56.98 31.27
CA ASP A 890 11.85 -57.11 30.42
C ASP A 890 11.49 -57.65 29.02
N GLN A 891 10.54 -58.59 28.94
CA GLN A 891 10.07 -59.12 27.65
C GLN A 891 9.29 -58.06 26.85
N VAL A 892 8.52 -57.22 27.54
CA VAL A 892 7.76 -56.11 26.93
C VAL A 892 8.71 -55.03 26.43
N ILE A 893 9.76 -54.70 27.20
CA ILE A 893 10.80 -53.74 26.80
C ILE A 893 11.55 -54.24 25.57
N MET A 894 11.90 -55.54 25.52
CA MET A 894 12.57 -56.12 24.35
C MET A 894 11.69 -56.10 23.09
N LYS A 895 10.40 -56.46 23.21
CA LYS A 895 9.44 -56.42 22.09
C LYS A 895 9.15 -54.98 21.60
N GLY A 896 9.13 -54.01 22.52
CA GLY A 896 8.82 -52.60 22.26
C GLY A 896 10.02 -51.69 22.01
N HIS A 897 11.25 -52.20 22.02
CA HIS A 897 12.48 -51.39 22.08
C HIS A 897 12.56 -50.25 21.04
N LYS A 898 12.23 -50.53 19.76
CA LYS A 898 12.25 -49.52 18.69
C LYS A 898 11.24 -48.40 18.93
N ILE A 899 10.05 -48.75 19.42
CA ILE A 899 8.96 -47.78 19.68
C ILE A 899 9.30 -46.93 20.90
N PHE A 900 9.80 -47.55 21.98
CA PHE A 900 10.25 -46.82 23.17
C PHE A 900 11.44 -45.90 22.88
N GLN A 901 12.32 -46.27 21.96
CA GLN A 901 13.40 -45.39 21.50
C GLN A 901 12.85 -44.18 20.73
N GLN A 902 11.94 -44.41 19.76
CA GLN A 902 11.30 -43.32 19.00
C GLN A 902 10.49 -42.38 19.91
N LEU A 903 9.76 -42.93 20.88
CA LEU A 903 9.02 -42.14 21.87
C LEU A 903 9.98 -41.34 22.75
N SER A 904 11.07 -41.94 23.25
CA SER A 904 12.08 -41.25 24.05
C SER A 904 12.66 -40.05 23.30
N ASP A 905 13.02 -40.21 22.02
CA ASP A 905 13.59 -39.11 21.21
C ASP A 905 12.62 -37.92 21.08
N VAL A 906 11.32 -38.19 20.86
CA VAL A 906 10.29 -37.16 20.74
C VAL A 906 9.98 -36.52 22.11
N ILE A 907 9.94 -37.30 23.18
CA ILE A 907 9.62 -36.83 24.53
C ILE A 907 10.73 -35.96 25.11
N VAL A 908 12.00 -36.33 24.91
CA VAL A 908 13.14 -35.49 25.29
C VAL A 908 13.06 -34.14 24.59
N LEU A 909 12.75 -34.12 23.29
CA LEU A 909 12.55 -32.88 22.55
C LEU A 909 11.40 -32.03 23.12
N ILE A 910 10.23 -32.64 23.42
CA ILE A 910 9.10 -31.94 24.07
C ILE A 910 9.54 -31.32 25.40
N GLY A 911 10.29 -32.08 26.21
CA GLY A 911 10.84 -31.62 27.48
C GLY A 911 11.78 -30.44 27.34
N THR A 912 12.74 -30.52 26.40
CA THR A 912 13.67 -29.43 26.10
C THR A 912 12.91 -28.17 25.65
N LEU A 913 11.92 -28.31 24.77
CA LEU A 913 11.09 -27.17 24.33
C LEU A 913 10.30 -26.56 25.49
N GLN A 914 9.76 -27.37 26.40
CA GLN A 914 9.06 -26.87 27.59
C GLN A 914 9.99 -26.14 28.56
N LEU A 915 11.23 -26.59 28.71
CA LEU A 915 12.24 -25.88 29.49
C LEU A 915 12.58 -24.53 28.88
N LEU A 916 12.73 -24.44 27.55
CA LEU A 916 12.91 -23.17 26.86
C LEU A 916 11.72 -22.22 27.14
N ARG A 917 10.48 -22.71 27.10
CA ARG A 917 9.29 -21.92 27.45
C ARG A 917 9.30 -21.44 28.90
N LYS A 918 9.74 -22.29 29.86
CA LYS A 918 9.91 -21.91 31.28
C LYS A 918 10.91 -20.78 31.47
N HIS A 919 12.06 -20.86 30.81
CA HIS A 919 13.07 -19.79 30.85
C HIS A 919 12.58 -18.49 30.22
N ILE A 920 11.84 -18.57 29.11
CA ILE A 920 11.21 -17.40 28.50
C ILE A 920 10.20 -16.76 29.45
N ALA A 921 9.31 -17.55 30.06
CA ALA A 921 8.33 -17.05 31.02
C ALA A 921 9.01 -16.37 32.22
N PHE A 922 10.08 -16.98 32.75
CA PHE A 922 10.88 -16.41 33.83
C PHE A 922 11.51 -15.06 33.43
N GLN A 923 12.10 -14.97 32.24
CA GLN A 923 12.69 -13.73 31.75
C GLN A 923 11.63 -12.63 31.51
N LEU A 924 10.48 -12.98 30.92
CA LEU A 924 9.36 -12.05 30.70
C LEU A 924 8.82 -11.51 32.02
N ASN A 925 8.65 -12.38 33.03
CA ASN A 925 8.20 -11.99 34.37
C ASN A 925 9.22 -11.06 35.05
N THR A 926 10.50 -11.43 34.97
CA THR A 926 11.60 -10.63 35.52
C THR A 926 11.60 -9.23 34.90
N SER A 927 11.57 -9.12 33.56
CA SER A 927 11.50 -7.83 32.88
C SER A 927 10.24 -7.04 33.23
N CYS A 928 9.07 -7.69 33.32
CA CYS A 928 7.83 -7.02 33.71
C CYS A 928 7.89 -6.44 35.13
N LYS A 929 8.51 -7.15 36.09
CA LYS A 929 8.72 -6.64 37.45
C LYS A 929 9.62 -5.41 37.52
N PHE A 930 10.63 -5.32 36.67
CA PHE A 930 11.53 -4.17 36.61
C PHE A 930 10.93 -3.00 35.82
N ASP A 931 10.42 -3.25 34.62
CA ASP A 931 9.98 -2.20 33.69
C ASP A 931 8.54 -1.73 33.95
N SER A 932 7.69 -2.56 34.57
CA SER A 932 6.26 -2.29 34.74
C SER A 932 5.67 -2.96 36.00
N ALA A 933 6.29 -2.71 37.16
CA ALA A 933 5.93 -3.34 38.44
C ALA A 933 4.42 -3.25 38.78
N HIS A 934 3.78 -2.12 38.52
CA HIS A 934 2.35 -1.93 38.78
C HIS A 934 1.46 -2.82 37.91
N LEU A 935 1.83 -3.03 36.64
CA LEU A 935 1.11 -3.92 35.73
C LEU A 935 1.22 -5.37 36.20
N GLU A 936 2.43 -5.80 36.56
CA GLU A 936 2.69 -7.16 37.08
C GLU A 936 1.87 -7.43 38.34
N ALA A 937 1.93 -6.52 39.32
CA ALA A 937 1.22 -6.67 40.59
C ALA A 937 -0.31 -6.70 40.38
N SER A 938 -0.82 -5.84 39.48
CA SER A 938 -2.24 -5.78 39.16
C SER A 938 -2.72 -7.07 38.47
N LEU A 939 -1.95 -7.58 37.50
CA LEU A 939 -2.28 -8.82 36.80
C LEU A 939 -2.20 -10.04 37.71
N ARG A 940 -1.19 -10.10 38.59
CA ARG A 940 -1.05 -11.17 39.59
C ARG A 940 -2.23 -11.18 40.56
N THR A 941 -2.58 -10.02 41.11
CA THR A 941 -3.74 -9.86 42.01
C THR A 941 -5.03 -10.24 41.30
N MET A 942 -5.21 -9.81 40.05
CA MET A 942 -6.37 -10.15 39.23
C MET A 942 -6.46 -11.66 38.97
N ASN A 943 -5.34 -12.30 38.63
CA ASN A 943 -5.28 -13.75 38.41
C ASN A 943 -5.63 -14.54 39.68
N GLU A 944 -5.08 -14.15 40.83
CA GLU A 944 -5.39 -14.79 42.12
C GLU A 944 -6.87 -14.60 42.50
N SER A 945 -7.43 -13.41 42.31
CA SER A 945 -8.85 -13.13 42.54
C SER A 945 -9.74 -14.00 41.63
N LEU A 946 -9.41 -14.07 40.34
CA LEU A 946 -10.14 -14.86 39.35
C LEU A 946 -10.07 -16.36 39.65
N LEU A 947 -8.90 -16.88 40.02
CA LEU A 947 -8.74 -18.28 40.46
C LEU A 947 -9.53 -18.56 41.74
N ASN A 948 -9.59 -17.63 42.69
CA ASN A 948 -10.40 -17.77 43.89
C ASN A 948 -11.90 -17.77 43.58
N GLU A 949 -12.34 -16.96 42.62
CA GLU A 949 -13.73 -16.93 42.14
C GLU A 949 -14.11 -18.21 41.38
N ILE A 950 -13.21 -18.76 40.55
CA ILE A 950 -13.38 -20.09 39.93
C ILE A 950 -13.51 -21.17 41.00
N LYS A 951 -12.63 -21.17 42.02
CA LYS A 951 -12.71 -22.15 43.12
C LYS A 951 -13.99 -22.04 43.94
N LYS A 952 -14.54 -20.82 44.10
CA LYS A 952 -15.82 -20.57 44.79
C LYS A 952 -17.02 -20.98 43.93
N SER A 953 -17.03 -20.64 42.64
CA SER A 953 -18.10 -21.02 41.70
C SER A 953 -18.18 -22.54 41.48
N CYS A 954 -17.06 -23.28 41.58
CA CYS A 954 -17.12 -24.76 41.62
C CYS A 954 -17.84 -25.33 42.86
N LYS A 955 -18.03 -24.53 43.92
CA LYS A 955 -18.70 -24.95 45.17
C LYS A 955 -20.13 -24.41 45.31
N THR A 956 -20.53 -23.41 44.53
CA THR A 956 -21.86 -22.79 44.58
C THR A 956 -22.36 -22.50 43.16
N GLU A 957 -23.56 -22.97 42.81
CA GLU A 957 -24.19 -22.82 41.49
C GLU A 957 -24.59 -21.38 41.13
N SER A 958 -23.65 -20.43 41.12
CA SER A 958 -23.93 -19.08 40.61
C SER A 958 -22.75 -18.40 39.90
N LYS A 959 -23.12 -17.72 38.80
CA LYS A 959 -22.37 -16.85 37.86
C LYS A 959 -21.04 -17.41 37.33
N SER A 960 -21.10 -17.98 36.11
CA SER A 960 -19.92 -18.32 35.33
C SER A 960 -19.23 -17.05 34.82
N ILE A 961 -17.92 -16.93 35.05
CA ILE A 961 -17.10 -15.86 34.47
C ILE A 961 -17.12 -15.97 32.94
N PRO A 962 -17.32 -14.86 32.19
CA PRO A 962 -17.32 -14.90 30.73
C PRO A 962 -16.00 -15.44 30.17
N VAL A 963 -16.07 -16.45 29.30
CA VAL A 963 -14.89 -17.05 28.66
C VAL A 963 -14.08 -16.04 27.85
N ALA A 964 -14.75 -15.04 27.24
CA ALA A 964 -14.09 -13.96 26.52
C ALA A 964 -13.18 -13.13 27.44
N PHE A 965 -13.62 -12.85 28.67
CA PHE A 965 -12.83 -12.14 29.66
C PHE A 965 -11.61 -12.96 30.09
N MET A 966 -11.80 -14.24 30.41
CA MET A 966 -10.68 -15.14 30.76
C MET A 966 -9.62 -15.21 29.65
N ARG A 967 -10.03 -15.27 28.37
CA ARG A 967 -9.09 -15.25 27.24
C ARG A 967 -8.32 -13.94 27.13
N SER A 968 -8.98 -12.80 27.35
CA SER A 968 -8.29 -11.50 27.34
C SER A 968 -7.25 -11.40 28.46
N VAL A 969 -7.57 -11.86 29.67
CA VAL A 969 -6.64 -11.87 30.81
C VAL A 969 -5.49 -12.84 30.57
N GLU A 970 -5.76 -14.04 30.04
CA GLU A 970 -4.74 -15.03 29.67
C GLU A 970 -3.70 -14.44 28.71
N GLU A 971 -4.12 -13.64 27.72
CA GLU A 971 -3.20 -13.00 26.79
C GLU A 971 -2.20 -12.06 27.50
N TYR A 972 -2.68 -11.24 28.43
CA TYR A 972 -1.81 -10.37 29.24
C TYR A 972 -0.90 -11.18 30.17
N LEU A 973 -1.43 -12.21 30.84
CA LEU A 973 -0.66 -13.06 31.74
C LEU A 973 0.49 -13.77 31.02
N ILE A 974 0.25 -14.31 29.82
CA ILE A 974 1.29 -14.96 29.01
C ILE A 974 2.38 -13.95 28.60
N ARG A 975 2.00 -12.74 28.17
CA ARG A 975 2.97 -11.70 27.76
C ARG A 975 3.81 -11.19 28.94
N CYS A 976 3.27 -11.20 30.15
CA CYS A 976 3.97 -10.85 31.38
C CYS A 976 4.71 -12.03 32.02
N GLY A 977 4.70 -13.23 31.43
CA GLY A 977 5.34 -14.42 32.01
C GLY A 977 4.71 -14.87 33.34
N ILE A 978 3.43 -14.56 33.57
CA ILE A 978 2.64 -15.04 34.72
C ILE A 978 1.83 -16.26 34.26
N ASN A 979 2.53 -17.29 33.79
CA ASN A 979 1.94 -18.53 33.34
C ASN A 979 2.77 -19.74 33.78
N GLU A 980 2.15 -20.92 33.80
CA GLU A 980 2.81 -22.20 34.11
C GLU A 980 2.94 -23.03 32.83
N PRO A 981 4.10 -23.02 32.14
CA PRO A 981 4.25 -23.67 30.82
C PRO A 981 4.04 -25.19 30.85
N PHE A 982 4.39 -25.84 31.96
CA PHE A 982 4.28 -27.30 32.12
C PHE A 982 2.83 -27.79 32.22
N ASP A 983 1.91 -26.95 32.69
CA ASP A 983 0.50 -27.32 32.87
C ASP A 983 -0.38 -27.02 31.65
N LYS A 984 0.20 -26.43 30.59
CA LYS A 984 -0.53 -26.02 29.39
C LYS A 984 -1.07 -27.22 28.60
N ILE A 985 -2.34 -27.15 28.24
CA ILE A 985 -3.01 -28.13 27.37
C ILE A 985 -2.92 -27.65 25.91
N TYR A 986 -2.31 -28.46 25.04
CA TYR A 986 -2.09 -28.15 23.62
C TYR A 986 -3.13 -28.82 22.71
N LEU A 987 -3.59 -30.01 23.07
CA LEU A 987 -4.55 -30.80 22.28
C LEU A 987 -5.89 -30.85 23.01
N LYS A 988 -6.94 -30.29 22.40
CA LYS A 988 -8.29 -30.25 23.02
C LYS A 988 -9.08 -31.56 22.85
N ASN A 989 -8.78 -32.38 21.83
CA ASN A 989 -9.49 -33.62 21.49
C ASN A 989 -8.53 -34.73 21.01
N ALA A 990 -7.71 -35.29 21.90
CA ALA A 990 -6.77 -36.36 21.55
C ALA A 990 -7.29 -37.74 21.98
N HIS A 991 -8.24 -38.31 21.23
CA HIS A 991 -8.87 -39.60 21.57
C HIS A 991 -7.86 -40.73 21.82
N GLU A 992 -6.74 -40.76 21.08
CA GLU A 992 -5.70 -41.77 21.26
C GLU A 992 -4.95 -41.65 22.59
N LEU A 993 -4.73 -40.42 23.07
CA LEU A 993 -4.06 -40.15 24.35
C LEU A 993 -5.00 -40.31 25.56
N VAL A 994 -6.31 -40.19 25.34
CA VAL A 994 -7.34 -40.33 26.39
C VAL A 994 -7.74 -41.80 26.61
N ASN A 995 -7.69 -42.63 25.56
CA ASN A 995 -8.15 -44.02 25.60
C ASN A 995 -7.05 -45.03 25.97
N SER A 996 -5.78 -44.64 25.93
CA SER A 996 -4.64 -45.49 26.29
C SER A 996 -4.21 -45.31 27.76
N ASP A 997 -3.69 -46.37 28.39
CA ASP A 997 -3.10 -46.30 29.75
C ASP A 997 -1.72 -45.63 29.69
N MET A 998 -1.75 -44.32 29.43
CA MET A 998 -0.54 -43.50 29.25
C MET A 998 0.36 -43.51 30.49
N GLY A 999 -0.21 -43.70 31.68
CA GLY A 999 0.55 -43.80 32.92
C GLY A 999 1.51 -44.99 32.90
N ARG A 1000 1.02 -46.19 32.58
CA ARG A 1000 1.87 -47.40 32.49
C ARG A 1000 2.81 -47.39 31.29
N ILE A 1001 2.37 -46.88 30.14
CA ILE A 1001 3.20 -46.81 28.93
C ILE A 1001 4.41 -45.89 29.17
N MET A 1002 4.18 -44.72 29.77
CA MET A 1002 5.27 -43.78 30.09
C MET A 1002 6.19 -44.32 31.18
N ALA A 1003 5.66 -45.02 32.19
CA ALA A 1003 6.49 -45.64 33.22
C ALA A 1003 7.38 -46.76 32.64
N THR A 1004 6.83 -47.61 31.76
CA THR A 1004 7.58 -48.67 31.08
C THR A 1004 8.65 -48.09 30.15
N MET A 1005 8.32 -47.03 29.40
CA MET A 1005 9.26 -46.32 28.54
C MET A 1005 10.41 -45.70 29.36
N LEU A 1006 10.11 -45.07 30.50
CA LEU A 1006 11.13 -44.52 31.38
C LEU A 1006 12.07 -45.62 31.90
N ILE A 1007 11.52 -46.75 32.35
CA ILE A 1007 12.31 -47.90 32.85
C ILE A 1007 13.24 -48.42 31.74
N ALA A 1008 12.77 -48.53 30.50
CA ALA A 1008 13.58 -48.95 29.36
C ALA A 1008 14.79 -48.03 29.07
N GLN A 1009 14.76 -46.78 29.52
CA GLN A 1009 15.82 -45.79 29.28
C GLN A 1009 16.77 -45.61 30.48
N LEU A 1010 16.46 -46.14 31.67
CA LEU A 1010 17.32 -46.07 32.86
C LEU A 1010 18.77 -46.56 32.66
N PRO A 1011 19.04 -47.62 31.87
CA PRO A 1011 20.41 -48.08 31.65
C PRO A 1011 21.33 -47.01 31.07
N LYS A 1012 20.79 -46.00 30.38
CA LYS A 1012 21.53 -44.90 29.74
C LYS A 1012 21.77 -43.69 30.66
N LEU A 1013 21.12 -43.64 31.82
CA LEU A 1013 21.18 -42.52 32.76
C LEU A 1013 22.05 -42.84 33.98
N GLN A 1014 22.66 -41.82 34.56
CA GLN A 1014 23.41 -41.85 35.82
C GLN A 1014 23.09 -40.63 36.69
N ILE A 1015 23.24 -40.76 38.01
CA ILE A 1015 23.10 -39.62 38.93
C ILE A 1015 24.41 -38.84 38.95
N CYS A 1016 24.33 -37.53 38.72
CA CYS A 1016 25.41 -36.62 39.02
C CYS A 1016 25.41 -36.34 40.54
N LEU A 1017 26.39 -36.86 41.26
CA LEU A 1017 26.45 -36.74 42.72
C LEU A 1017 26.55 -35.28 43.21
N ASN A 1018 27.09 -34.39 42.39
CA ASN A 1018 27.28 -32.97 42.75
C ASN A 1018 25.99 -32.16 42.67
N THR A 1019 25.09 -32.50 41.74
CA THR A 1019 23.86 -31.73 41.49
C THR A 1019 22.59 -32.52 41.83
N GLY A 1020 22.70 -33.83 42.04
CA GLY A 1020 21.56 -34.72 42.21
C GLY A 1020 20.71 -34.89 40.94
N ASP A 1021 21.12 -34.35 39.79
CA ASP A 1021 20.40 -34.49 38.52
C ASP A 1021 20.76 -35.79 37.81
N LEU A 1022 19.88 -36.22 36.90
CA LEU A 1022 20.05 -37.42 36.10
C LEU A 1022 20.57 -37.06 34.71
N ILE A 1023 21.82 -37.46 34.45
CA ILE A 1023 22.56 -37.11 33.24
C ILE A 1023 22.81 -38.35 32.40
N THR A 1024 23.09 -38.18 31.10
CA THR A 1024 23.48 -39.31 30.24
C THR A 1024 24.81 -39.92 30.67
N LYS A 1025 24.94 -41.25 30.52
CA LYS A 1025 26.18 -41.99 30.76
C LYS A 1025 27.19 -41.83 29.63
N LYS A 1026 26.74 -41.72 28.37
CA LYS A 1026 27.60 -41.68 27.17
C LYS A 1026 27.31 -40.43 26.32
N PRO A 1027 28.33 -39.67 25.91
CA PRO A 1027 28.15 -38.53 25.03
C PRO A 1027 27.67 -38.98 23.64
N GLY A 1028 26.71 -38.26 23.05
CA GLY A 1028 26.13 -38.54 21.74
C GLY A 1028 24.80 -39.32 21.78
N GLU A 1029 24.40 -39.87 22.93
CA GLU A 1029 23.06 -40.43 23.11
C GLU A 1029 22.03 -39.29 23.27
N ASN A 1030 20.90 -39.38 22.56
CA ASN A 1030 19.84 -38.36 22.61
C ASN A 1030 18.94 -38.54 23.85
N ILE A 1031 19.54 -38.44 25.03
CA ILE A 1031 18.81 -38.63 26.28
C ILE A 1031 19.37 -37.74 27.39
N ASP A 1032 18.45 -37.09 28.10
CA ASP A 1032 18.74 -36.30 29.29
C ASP A 1032 17.60 -36.52 30.30
N GLY A 1033 17.93 -36.82 31.55
CA GLY A 1033 16.98 -37.30 32.54
C GLY A 1033 15.94 -36.24 32.92
N PHE A 1034 16.36 -34.98 33.08
CA PHE A 1034 15.45 -33.91 33.47
C PHE A 1034 14.50 -33.48 32.34
N PRO A 1035 14.98 -33.20 31.10
CA PRO A 1035 14.09 -32.99 29.96
C PRO A 1035 13.16 -34.18 29.69
N LEU A 1036 13.64 -35.43 29.81
CA LEU A 1036 12.79 -36.62 29.66
C LEU A 1036 11.62 -36.59 30.67
N LEU A 1037 11.89 -36.26 31.93
CA LEU A 1037 10.87 -36.15 32.99
C LEU A 1037 9.81 -35.08 32.66
N VAL A 1038 10.26 -33.89 32.22
CA VAL A 1038 9.37 -32.78 31.81
C VAL A 1038 8.52 -33.14 30.58
N GLY A 1039 9.11 -33.86 29.62
CA GLY A 1039 8.39 -34.37 28.46
C GLY A 1039 7.30 -35.37 28.84
N ILE A 1040 7.61 -36.32 29.74
CA ILE A 1040 6.65 -37.30 30.26
C ILE A 1040 5.49 -36.58 30.95
N TYR A 1041 5.77 -35.64 31.86
CA TYR A 1041 4.74 -34.86 32.54
C TYR A 1041 3.85 -34.11 31.55
N THR A 1042 4.46 -33.46 30.55
CA THR A 1042 3.72 -32.72 29.51
C THR A 1042 2.73 -33.62 28.77
N LEU A 1043 3.14 -34.85 28.44
CA LEU A 1043 2.27 -35.83 27.76
C LEU A 1043 1.16 -36.34 28.68
N LEU A 1044 1.47 -36.66 29.94
CA LEU A 1044 0.48 -37.10 30.94
C LEU A 1044 -0.59 -36.03 31.16
N ARG A 1045 -0.22 -34.75 31.16
CA ARG A 1045 -1.17 -33.62 31.25
C ARG A 1045 -2.08 -33.46 30.03
N GLN A 1046 -1.74 -34.04 28.87
CA GLN A 1046 -2.65 -34.11 27.72
C GLN A 1046 -3.61 -35.31 27.80
N SER A 1047 -3.43 -36.21 28.77
CA SER A 1047 -4.22 -37.42 28.98
C SER A 1047 -5.16 -37.29 30.19
N LYS A 1048 -5.85 -38.37 30.58
CA LYS A 1048 -6.69 -38.39 31.79
C LYS A 1048 -5.86 -38.04 33.03
N THR A 1049 -6.41 -37.23 33.94
CA THR A 1049 -5.73 -36.79 35.18
C THR A 1049 -5.27 -37.95 36.06
N GLU A 1050 -6.01 -39.06 36.05
CA GLU A 1050 -5.68 -40.31 36.77
C GLU A 1050 -4.36 -40.95 36.32
N ASN A 1051 -3.92 -40.72 35.07
CA ASN A 1051 -2.71 -41.32 34.53
C ASN A 1051 -1.43 -40.85 35.25
N ILE A 1052 -1.46 -39.67 35.87
CA ILE A 1052 -0.34 -39.20 36.71
C ILE A 1052 -0.21 -40.08 37.96
N GLU A 1053 -1.32 -40.42 38.61
CA GLU A 1053 -1.31 -41.29 39.78
C GLU A 1053 -0.93 -42.72 39.39
N ILE A 1054 -1.42 -43.22 38.25
CA ILE A 1054 -1.05 -44.53 37.70
C ILE A 1054 0.45 -44.61 37.38
N PHE A 1055 1.02 -43.56 36.77
CA PHE A 1055 2.45 -43.48 36.48
C PHE A 1055 3.31 -43.60 37.74
N ILE A 1056 2.96 -42.84 38.78
CA ILE A 1056 3.67 -42.83 40.07
C ILE A 1056 3.52 -44.18 40.77
N ASP A 1057 2.31 -44.73 40.82
CA ASP A 1057 2.04 -46.04 41.44
C ASP A 1057 2.83 -47.16 40.79
N PHE A 1058 2.93 -47.14 39.47
CA PHE A 1058 3.68 -48.14 38.73
C PHE A 1058 5.18 -48.07 39.04
N LEU A 1059 5.77 -46.87 39.06
CA LEU A 1059 7.17 -46.68 39.44
C LEU A 1059 7.43 -47.08 40.90
N CYS A 1060 6.57 -46.71 41.84
CA CYS A 1060 6.70 -47.11 43.25
C CYS A 1060 6.64 -48.64 43.42
N LYS A 1061 5.72 -49.31 42.71
CA LYS A 1061 5.62 -50.79 42.72
C LYS A 1061 6.86 -51.45 42.10
N TYR A 1062 7.37 -50.91 41.00
CA TYR A 1062 8.60 -51.39 40.36
C TYR A 1062 9.81 -51.23 41.29
N THR A 1063 10.00 -50.07 41.91
CA THR A 1063 11.08 -49.83 42.88
C THR A 1063 11.00 -50.81 44.03
N LYS A 1064 9.81 -51.02 44.63
CA LYS A 1064 9.60 -52.04 45.68
C LYS A 1064 10.04 -53.42 45.20
N SER A 1065 9.55 -53.87 44.05
CA SER A 1065 9.90 -55.18 43.49
C SER A 1065 11.41 -55.32 43.31
N MET A 1066 12.07 -54.35 42.66
CA MET A 1066 13.51 -54.39 42.42
C MET A 1066 14.34 -54.40 43.72
N THR A 1067 13.92 -53.64 44.74
CA THR A 1067 14.56 -53.64 46.06
C THR A 1067 14.37 -54.99 46.78
N PHE A 1068 13.17 -55.60 46.71
CA PHE A 1068 12.90 -56.91 47.31
C PHE A 1068 13.60 -58.08 46.59
N THR A 1069 13.69 -58.04 45.26
CA THR A 1069 14.33 -59.10 44.46
C THR A 1069 15.86 -59.08 44.62
N LYS A 1070 16.48 -57.88 44.75
CA LYS A 1070 17.94 -57.72 44.90
C LYS A 1070 18.48 -57.80 46.33
N LEU A 1071 17.62 -57.79 47.37
CA LEU A 1071 18.01 -58.20 48.73
C LEU A 1071 18.53 -59.66 48.80
N LYS A 1072 18.34 -60.46 47.73
CA LYS A 1072 18.84 -61.83 47.58
C LYS A 1072 20.17 -61.95 46.78
N SER A 1073 20.69 -60.87 46.18
CA SER A 1073 21.88 -60.90 45.29
C SER A 1073 22.83 -59.72 45.59
N ALA A 1074 24.12 -59.99 45.85
CA ALA A 1074 25.12 -59.02 46.31
C ALA A 1074 25.66 -58.03 45.24
N GLU A 1075 24.80 -57.49 44.37
CA GLU A 1075 25.16 -56.45 43.38
C GLU A 1075 24.53 -55.08 43.72
N PRO A 1076 25.16 -53.95 43.35
CA PRO A 1076 24.71 -52.62 43.77
C PRO A 1076 23.33 -52.22 43.22
N ILE A 1077 22.56 -51.51 44.06
CA ILE A 1077 21.16 -51.06 43.87
C ILE A 1077 21.11 -49.84 42.93
N THR A 1078 21.71 -49.90 41.74
CA THR A 1078 21.92 -48.68 40.94
C THR A 1078 20.62 -48.16 40.32
N GLU A 1079 19.79 -49.00 39.71
CA GLU A 1079 18.56 -48.58 38.99
C GLU A 1079 17.40 -48.18 39.91
N GLY A 1080 17.25 -48.84 41.05
CA GLY A 1080 16.24 -48.48 42.05
C GLY A 1080 16.47 -47.07 42.61
N LEU A 1081 17.74 -46.71 42.84
CA LEU A 1081 18.13 -45.37 43.28
C LEU A 1081 17.85 -44.29 42.21
N LEU A 1082 18.03 -44.60 40.91
CA LEU A 1082 17.69 -43.66 39.83
C LEU A 1082 16.19 -43.31 39.83
N ILE A 1083 15.31 -44.31 40.02
CA ILE A 1083 13.86 -44.10 40.04
C ILE A 1083 13.44 -43.31 41.28
N VAL A 1084 14.02 -43.61 42.44
CA VAL A 1084 13.75 -42.83 43.67
C VAL A 1084 14.11 -41.36 43.46
N ARG A 1085 15.28 -41.08 42.87
CA ARG A 1085 15.67 -39.69 42.58
C ARG A 1085 14.76 -39.04 41.54
N MET A 1086 14.31 -39.77 40.51
CA MET A 1086 13.30 -39.27 39.56
C MET A 1086 11.99 -38.89 40.24
N LEU A 1087 11.50 -39.71 41.17
CA LEU A 1087 10.25 -39.43 41.91
C LEU A 1087 10.40 -38.21 42.82
N GLN A 1088 11.57 -38.03 43.45
CA GLN A 1088 11.90 -36.81 44.20
C GLN A 1088 11.90 -35.58 43.28
N LEU A 1089 12.64 -35.63 42.17
CA LEU A 1089 12.67 -34.56 41.17
C LEU A 1089 11.28 -34.24 40.61
N PHE A 1090 10.43 -35.26 40.43
CA PHE A 1090 9.04 -35.10 39.97
C PHE A 1090 8.21 -34.30 40.99
N CYS A 1091 8.35 -34.57 42.29
CA CYS A 1091 7.67 -33.81 43.33
C CYS A 1091 8.20 -32.38 43.44
N GLU A 1092 9.53 -32.22 43.41
CA GLU A 1092 10.19 -30.91 43.43
C GLU A 1092 9.75 -30.02 42.24
N THR A 1093 9.46 -30.61 41.08
CA THR A 1093 9.22 -29.87 39.82
C THR A 1093 7.74 -29.59 39.52
N PHE A 1094 6.82 -30.51 39.84
CA PHE A 1094 5.42 -30.44 39.37
C PHE A 1094 4.38 -30.22 40.48
N ASN A 1095 4.79 -29.70 41.65
CA ASN A 1095 3.91 -29.45 42.79
C ASN A 1095 3.08 -30.68 43.22
N TYR A 1096 3.63 -31.89 43.01
CA TYR A 1096 3.01 -33.14 43.47
C TYR A 1096 3.35 -33.34 44.95
N SER A 1097 2.35 -33.56 45.81
CA SER A 1097 2.55 -33.72 47.26
C SER A 1097 3.48 -34.91 47.55
N PHE A 1098 4.53 -34.62 48.34
CA PHE A 1098 5.49 -35.61 48.80
C PHE A 1098 4.83 -36.66 49.71
N ASP A 1099 3.81 -36.27 50.49
CA ASP A 1099 3.05 -37.15 51.39
C ASP A 1099 2.45 -38.35 50.62
N LYS A 1100 1.97 -38.12 49.39
CA LYS A 1100 1.45 -39.17 48.52
C LYS A 1100 2.51 -40.20 48.09
N LEU A 1101 3.81 -39.89 48.19
CA LEU A 1101 4.91 -40.83 47.95
C LEU A 1101 5.33 -41.57 49.23
N GLU A 1102 5.30 -40.92 50.39
CA GLU A 1102 5.63 -41.53 51.69
C GLU A 1102 4.72 -42.72 52.01
N ASP A 1103 3.43 -42.61 51.70
CA ASP A 1103 2.46 -43.71 51.85
C ASP A 1103 2.80 -44.93 50.97
N LYS A 1104 3.57 -44.72 49.90
CA LYS A 1104 3.79 -45.70 48.82
C LYS A 1104 5.22 -46.24 48.78
N LEU A 1105 6.19 -45.65 49.47
CA LEU A 1105 7.58 -46.13 49.53
C LEU A 1105 8.13 -46.04 50.97
N PRO A 1106 8.90 -47.05 51.44
CA PRO A 1106 9.56 -46.96 52.74
C PRO A 1106 10.45 -45.71 52.85
N ILE A 1107 10.32 -44.95 53.94
CA ILE A 1107 11.11 -43.73 54.21
C ILE A 1107 12.61 -43.96 54.04
N ILE A 1108 13.09 -45.16 54.40
CA ILE A 1108 14.52 -45.53 54.31
C ILE A 1108 15.06 -45.44 52.87
N LEU A 1109 14.24 -45.72 51.86
CA LEU A 1109 14.62 -45.62 50.45
C LEU A 1109 14.60 -44.15 49.97
N LEU A 1110 13.74 -43.32 50.57
CA LEU A 1110 13.67 -41.88 50.27
C LEU A 1110 14.83 -41.11 50.93
N THR A 1111 15.39 -41.62 52.04
CA THR A 1111 16.50 -40.99 52.79
C THR A 1111 17.90 -41.51 52.45
N HIS A 1112 18.03 -42.66 51.79
CA HIS A 1112 19.34 -43.20 51.38
C HIS A 1112 19.91 -42.42 50.19
N ALA A 1113 20.78 -41.45 50.49
CA ALA A 1113 21.71 -40.88 49.52
C ALA A 1113 22.71 -41.96 49.05
N PRO A 1114 23.22 -41.89 47.80
CA PRO A 1114 24.26 -42.78 47.32
C PRO A 1114 25.48 -42.75 48.26
N PRO A 1115 26.13 -43.90 48.53
CA PRO A 1115 27.37 -43.91 49.30
C PRO A 1115 28.41 -43.02 48.60
N LYS A 1116 29.13 -42.23 49.42
CA LYS A 1116 30.24 -41.38 48.99
C LYS A 1116 31.30 -42.14 48.20
#